data_AF-A0A2D5YRJ8-F1
#
_entry.id   AF-A0A2D5YRJ8-F1
#
_cell.length_a   1.000
_cell.length_b   1.000
_cell.length_c   1.000
_cell.angle_alpha   90.00
_cell.angle_beta   90.00
_cell.angle_gamma   90.00
#
_symmetry.space_group_name_H-M   'P 1'
#
loop_
_entity.id
_entity.type
_entity.pdbx_description
1 polymer ?
#
loop_
_entity_poly.entity_id
_entity_poly.type
_entity_poly.pdbx_seq_one_letter_code
_entity_poly.pdbx_strand_id
1 'polypeptide(L)'
;MRFHFVMATLLTFQTAYASTDLSGYLKTIKELKVSKEQVETLELLEKKNPVPKTMAEFCPMNSSDASKETVESLRALAKVFESDCFDNDQSLVTKLLDSSKELENELSEIEKEKGEDVAKKNEVKTLSEVEVDGIPVAELVNGISSGINELFGNKCSDLDKETFLVRSANVIQTFSQIGLYSESGATYAFGGLAVSSILRFIDSILNGRFEFKTAAEINTFKKLNCSFYDIRRQIEKMELYAVEDSEHYKDAIVSTSLKKELVEQLEEYTKALEELQKGLEKKKTEYIKEVASNLEKVVLPIAQKLPEVISDQPGFSANAQKAQVLDALLLNKELLLAVLEPYLLVHPDKISFTNKMFSDSIAKLDDPMSLYQLDEKEFNKKFYNDLKTSFNRVLSDIKKMKEQDAKDFANVDVAVISGTSLTSKEVMDYLKGKEFKKVEENFFKLFNRASNIDDRLNTFTTKNRYSAKDSHTNGLLEIIELDDKATNYTYGDFGEKFIKSMTKRAKSQNENFFDRFDEIEEKYFGVRDEKYLMRYPVEHFDKDTLASLCIDIDALNKVWNYSHVLSELGYDFLVTNQDIFGDHEGVRDREDIIKHLDSTILARRIISAKNFEKKLKNYRNLGKETMVVRGKELPLDRAQEEINKIQFYKKTMTIKEAEKYLKDEYSRYHGPVMVDIDDNKDRASFLARTYEEYSCDTARIRLN
;
A
#
# COMPACT_ATOMS: atom_id res chain seq x y z
N MET A 1 -13.18 70.29 19.49
CA MET A 1 -11.86 69.60 19.62
C MET A 1 -11.98 68.14 20.12
N ARG A 2 -13.04 67.40 19.76
CA ARG A 2 -13.22 65.97 20.13
C ARG A 2 -13.66 65.08 18.95
N PHE A 3 -13.54 65.57 17.71
CA PHE A 3 -14.09 64.92 16.51
C PHE A 3 -13.02 64.40 15.51
N HIS A 4 -11.75 64.37 15.90
CA HIS A 4 -10.66 63.77 15.10
C HIS A 4 -10.06 62.50 15.73
N PHE A 5 -10.58 62.07 16.89
CA PHE A 5 -10.03 60.93 17.63
C PHE A 5 -10.77 59.61 17.39
N VAL A 6 -11.87 59.60 16.61
CA VAL A 6 -12.66 58.39 16.31
C VAL A 6 -12.44 57.90 14.88
N MET A 7 -12.07 58.78 13.95
CA MET A 7 -11.74 58.43 12.56
C MET A 7 -10.31 57.87 12.41
N ALA A 8 -9.37 58.28 13.27
CA ALA A 8 -8.02 57.73 13.28
C ALA A 8 -8.00 56.27 13.79
N THR A 9 -8.94 55.89 14.65
CA THR A 9 -9.06 54.54 15.24
C THR A 9 -9.72 53.51 14.32
N LEU A 10 -10.28 53.92 13.18
CA LEU A 10 -10.85 53.00 12.17
C LEU A 10 -9.93 52.75 10.97
N LEU A 11 -8.85 53.52 10.82
CA LEU A 11 -7.89 53.41 9.71
C LEU A 11 -6.45 53.07 10.13
N THR A 12 -6.17 52.89 11.43
CA THR A 12 -4.85 52.44 11.92
C THR A 12 -4.83 51.07 12.60
N PHE A 13 -5.86 50.24 12.43
CA PHE A 13 -5.84 48.84 12.88
C PHE A 13 -5.55 47.87 11.73
N GLN A 14 -4.42 48.07 11.04
CA GLN A 14 -3.81 47.03 10.20
C GLN A 14 -2.55 46.41 10.80
N THR A 15 -2.17 46.78 12.02
CA THR A 15 -0.98 46.21 12.68
C THR A 15 -1.24 45.98 14.16
N ALA A 16 -1.87 44.85 14.50
CA ALA A 16 -1.72 44.10 15.77
C ALA A 16 -2.91 43.15 16.02
N TYR A 17 -3.25 42.28 15.06
CA TYR A 17 -4.08 41.09 15.33
C TYR A 17 -3.35 39.78 14.99
N ALA A 18 -2.01 39.81 14.93
CA ALA A 18 -1.21 38.59 15.00
C ALA A 18 -1.17 38.13 16.46
N SER A 19 -2.17 37.33 16.88
CA SER A 19 -2.04 36.55 18.12
C SER A 19 -0.72 35.79 18.10
N THR A 20 0.09 36.01 19.13
CA THR A 20 1.37 35.33 19.37
C THR A 20 1.23 33.81 19.35
N ASP A 21 0.04 33.28 19.62
CA ASP A 21 -0.23 31.85 19.73
C ASP A 21 -0.25 31.11 18.38
N LEU A 22 -0.91 31.65 17.34
CA LEU A 22 -0.96 30.99 16.02
C LEU A 22 0.42 30.95 15.35
N SER A 23 1.20 32.01 15.56
CA SER A 23 2.57 32.11 15.07
C SER A 23 3.45 31.03 15.70
N GLY A 24 3.27 30.76 17.00
CA GLY A 24 3.95 29.68 17.72
C GLY A 24 3.61 28.30 17.15
N TYR A 25 2.33 27.99 17.00
CA TYR A 25 1.92 26.68 16.47
C TYR A 25 2.37 26.45 15.02
N LEU A 26 2.23 27.46 14.15
CA LEU A 26 2.69 27.34 12.77
C LEU A 26 4.22 27.21 12.68
N LYS A 27 4.95 27.86 13.59
CA LYS A 27 6.40 27.70 13.71
C LYS A 27 6.76 26.27 14.10
N THR A 28 6.14 25.70 15.14
CA THR A 28 6.33 24.29 15.53
C THR A 28 6.08 23.33 14.36
N ILE A 29 5.00 23.55 13.59
CA ILE A 29 4.66 22.71 12.43
C ILE A 29 5.69 22.85 11.30
N LYS A 30 6.19 24.06 11.03
CA LYS A 30 7.21 24.32 9.99
C LYS A 30 8.61 23.87 10.38
N GLU A 31 8.88 23.84 11.68
CA GLU A 31 10.16 23.43 12.24
C GLU A 31 10.21 21.94 12.60
N LEU A 32 9.10 21.20 12.44
CA LEU A 32 9.10 19.73 12.55
C LEU A 32 10.12 19.15 11.58
N LYS A 33 11.28 18.78 12.13
CA LYS A 33 12.37 18.15 11.41
C LYS A 33 13.01 17.16 12.37
N VAL A 34 13.12 15.93 11.91
CA VAL A 34 13.99 14.95 12.56
C VAL A 34 15.42 15.46 12.47
N SER A 35 16.14 15.47 13.58
CA SER A 35 17.51 15.96 13.61
C SER A 35 18.44 15.03 12.82
N LYS A 36 19.54 15.58 12.31
CA LYS A 36 20.57 14.77 11.61
C LYS A 36 21.11 13.66 12.51
N GLU A 37 21.27 13.96 13.80
CA GLU A 37 21.73 13.03 14.83
C GLU A 37 20.76 11.86 15.03
N GLN A 38 19.45 12.12 15.06
CA GLN A 38 18.42 11.08 15.15
C GLN A 38 18.45 10.15 13.91
N VAL A 39 18.63 10.71 12.71
CA VAL A 39 18.76 9.91 11.48
C VAL A 39 20.04 9.07 11.50
N GLU A 40 21.18 9.66 11.87
CA GLU A 40 22.46 8.96 11.95
C GLU A 40 22.45 7.86 13.02
N THR A 41 21.80 8.11 14.16
CA THR A 41 21.61 7.12 15.23
C THR A 41 20.77 5.95 14.74
N LEU A 42 19.65 6.21 14.06
CA LEU A 42 18.81 5.16 13.47
C LEU A 42 19.57 4.35 12.42
N GLU A 43 20.30 5.00 11.51
CA GLU A 43 21.10 4.31 10.49
C GLU A 43 22.22 3.45 11.11
N LEU A 44 22.83 3.91 12.21
CA LEU A 44 23.81 3.13 12.95
C LEU A 44 23.16 1.91 13.60
N LEU A 45 22.01 2.08 14.26
CA LEU A 45 21.25 0.97 14.86
C LEU A 45 20.83 -0.06 13.80
N GLU A 46 20.34 0.37 12.63
CA GLU A 46 19.98 -0.50 11.50
C GLU A 46 21.19 -1.24 10.93
N LYS A 47 22.35 -0.59 10.90
CA LYS A 47 23.58 -1.21 10.41
C LYS A 47 24.12 -2.26 11.38
N LYS A 48 24.07 -1.97 12.68
CA LYS A 48 24.48 -2.91 13.74
C LYS A 48 23.52 -4.08 13.90
N ASN A 49 22.23 -3.80 13.71
CA ASN A 49 21.12 -4.74 13.85
C ASN A 49 20.44 -4.92 12.49
N PRO A 50 21.12 -5.53 11.50
CA PRO A 50 20.60 -5.65 10.14
C PRO A 50 19.30 -6.45 10.14
N VAL A 51 18.29 -5.94 9.45
CA VAL A 51 17.08 -6.69 9.12
C VAL A 51 17.39 -7.50 7.86
N PRO A 52 17.05 -8.80 7.79
CA PRO A 52 17.19 -9.58 6.56
C PRO A 52 16.54 -8.84 5.37
N LYS A 53 17.34 -8.56 4.33
CA LYS A 53 16.91 -7.73 3.19
C LYS A 53 16.15 -8.55 2.14
N THR A 54 14.99 -7.98 1.76
CA THR A 54 14.22 -8.14 0.50
C THR A 54 13.78 -9.54 0.07
N MET A 55 12.45 -9.66 -0.11
CA MET A 55 11.70 -10.76 -0.72
C MET A 55 12.33 -11.20 -2.05
N ALA A 56 12.44 -12.51 -2.26
CA ALA A 56 12.91 -13.04 -3.53
C ALA A 56 11.90 -12.81 -4.67
N GLU A 57 12.42 -12.50 -5.86
CA GLU A 57 11.65 -12.20 -7.09
C GLU A 57 10.72 -13.35 -7.52
N PHE A 58 11.01 -14.59 -7.08
CA PHE A 58 10.24 -15.81 -7.36
C PHE A 58 8.90 -15.91 -6.63
N CYS A 59 8.74 -15.15 -5.55
CA CYS A 59 7.54 -15.14 -4.71
C CYS A 59 6.79 -13.80 -4.83
N PRO A 60 6.32 -13.40 -6.02
CA PRO A 60 5.62 -12.14 -6.19
C PRO A 60 4.28 -12.18 -5.44
N MET A 61 3.99 -11.06 -4.78
CA MET A 61 2.76 -10.81 -4.04
C MET A 61 1.56 -10.79 -5.00
N ASN A 62 0.57 -11.66 -4.78
CA ASN A 62 -0.74 -11.53 -5.44
C ASN A 62 -1.70 -10.86 -4.46
N SER A 63 -1.90 -9.54 -4.60
CA SER A 63 -2.59 -8.72 -3.60
C SER A 63 -3.99 -8.23 -3.99
N SER A 64 -4.70 -8.86 -4.93
CA SER A 64 -6.02 -8.34 -5.34
C SER A 64 -7.22 -9.26 -5.06
N ASP A 65 -7.05 -10.57 -4.89
CA ASP A 65 -8.18 -11.52 -4.76
C ASP A 65 -7.95 -12.68 -3.75
N ALA A 66 -6.86 -12.64 -2.97
CA ALA A 66 -6.42 -13.77 -2.15
C ALA A 66 -7.41 -14.14 -1.02
N SER A 67 -8.08 -13.16 -0.41
CA SER A 67 -9.06 -13.36 0.66
C SER A 67 -10.26 -14.20 0.20
N LYS A 68 -10.81 -13.91 -0.98
CA LYS A 68 -11.94 -14.69 -1.57
C LYS A 68 -11.55 -16.09 -1.98
N GLU A 69 -10.41 -16.26 -2.67
CA GLU A 69 -9.93 -17.59 -3.10
C GLU A 69 -9.64 -18.50 -1.90
N THR A 70 -9.22 -17.93 -0.78
CA THR A 70 -8.97 -18.64 0.47
C THR A 70 -10.24 -19.14 1.11
N VAL A 71 -11.28 -18.30 1.14
CA VAL A 71 -12.57 -18.65 1.72
C VAL A 71 -13.27 -19.70 0.88
N GLU A 72 -13.18 -19.60 -0.45
CA GLU A 72 -13.64 -20.66 -1.35
C GLU A 72 -12.86 -21.96 -1.15
N SER A 73 -11.54 -21.89 -1.01
CA SER A 73 -10.69 -23.06 -0.73
C SER A 73 -11.01 -23.70 0.63
N LEU A 74 -11.23 -22.91 1.68
CA LEU A 74 -11.66 -23.35 3.01
C LEU A 74 -13.03 -24.00 2.97
N ARG A 75 -14.02 -23.37 2.32
CA ARG A 75 -15.36 -23.93 2.15
C ARG A 75 -15.32 -25.24 1.37
N ALA A 76 -14.47 -25.32 0.36
CA ALA A 76 -14.35 -26.50 -0.47
C ALA A 76 -13.57 -27.63 0.24
N LEU A 77 -12.62 -27.32 1.13
CA LEU A 77 -12.02 -28.30 2.04
C LEU A 77 -13.04 -28.79 3.07
N ALA A 78 -13.74 -27.88 3.75
CA ALA A 78 -14.75 -28.21 4.76
C ALA A 78 -15.89 -29.09 4.20
N LYS A 79 -16.37 -28.85 2.98
CA LYS A 79 -17.35 -29.71 2.30
C LYS A 79 -16.86 -31.12 2.01
N VAL A 80 -15.56 -31.30 1.74
CA VAL A 80 -14.96 -32.63 1.55
C VAL A 80 -14.86 -33.37 2.89
N PHE A 81 -14.49 -32.64 3.95
CA PHE A 81 -14.50 -33.18 5.30
C PHE A 81 -15.89 -33.65 5.74
N GLU A 82 -16.95 -32.93 5.33
CA GLU A 82 -18.35 -33.27 5.56
C GLU A 82 -18.79 -34.60 4.94
N SER A 83 -18.30 -34.92 3.73
CA SER A 83 -18.84 -36.01 2.93
C SER A 83 -18.21 -37.37 3.19
N ASP A 84 -16.95 -37.43 3.63
CA ASP A 84 -16.16 -38.68 3.50
C ASP A 84 -15.17 -38.97 4.65
N CYS A 85 -14.96 -38.03 5.58
CA CYS A 85 -13.78 -38.06 6.46
C CYS A 85 -14.07 -38.07 7.96
N PHE A 86 -15.21 -37.54 8.37
CA PHE A 86 -15.64 -37.54 9.76
C PHE A 86 -16.87 -38.44 9.90
N ASP A 87 -16.82 -39.39 10.84
CA ASP A 87 -17.96 -40.20 11.27
C ASP A 87 -19.03 -39.30 11.96
N ASN A 88 -19.68 -38.43 11.19
CA ASN A 88 -20.77 -37.53 11.60
C ASN A 88 -20.45 -36.43 12.64
N ASP A 89 -19.20 -35.97 12.80
CA ASP A 89 -18.95 -34.74 13.59
C ASP A 89 -19.22 -33.46 12.76
N GLN A 90 -20.48 -33.28 12.38
CA GLN A 90 -20.99 -32.12 11.64
C GLN A 90 -20.75 -30.79 12.36
N SER A 91 -20.48 -30.82 13.66
CA SER A 91 -20.30 -29.62 14.49
C SER A 91 -19.02 -28.86 14.14
N LEU A 92 -17.94 -29.58 13.80
CA LEU A 92 -16.64 -28.99 13.46
C LEU A 92 -16.67 -28.40 12.04
N VAL A 93 -17.30 -29.10 11.09
CA VAL A 93 -17.46 -28.68 9.70
C VAL A 93 -18.33 -27.43 9.59
N THR A 94 -19.45 -27.40 10.32
CA THR A 94 -20.36 -26.24 10.32
C THR A 94 -19.67 -25.03 10.93
N LYS A 95 -18.95 -25.19 12.05
CA LYS A 95 -18.15 -24.11 12.66
C LYS A 95 -17.07 -23.57 11.72
N LEU A 96 -16.38 -24.43 10.98
CA LEU A 96 -15.38 -24.04 9.97
C LEU A 96 -16.01 -23.24 8.81
N LEU A 97 -17.19 -23.66 8.34
CA LEU A 97 -17.91 -23.00 7.26
C LEU A 97 -18.45 -21.63 7.69
N ASP A 98 -19.01 -21.51 8.89
CA ASP A 98 -19.52 -20.24 9.44
C ASP A 98 -18.36 -19.27 9.72
N SER A 99 -17.28 -19.76 10.33
CA SER A 99 -16.06 -18.98 10.60
C SER A 99 -15.38 -18.46 9.32
N SER A 100 -15.52 -19.18 8.19
CA SER A 100 -14.91 -18.76 6.92
C SER A 100 -15.45 -17.45 6.37
N LYS A 101 -16.71 -17.11 6.64
CA LYS A 101 -17.37 -15.89 6.14
C LYS A 101 -17.05 -14.65 6.98
N GLU A 102 -16.85 -14.86 8.27
CA GLU A 102 -16.38 -13.80 9.17
C GLU A 102 -14.90 -13.50 8.96
N LEU A 103 -14.08 -14.55 8.78
CA LEU A 103 -12.70 -14.42 8.34
C LEU A 103 -12.61 -13.64 7.02
N GLU A 104 -13.48 -13.89 6.03
CA GLU A 104 -13.54 -13.10 4.79
C GLU A 104 -13.71 -11.59 5.04
N ASN A 105 -14.56 -11.23 5.99
CA ASN A 105 -14.86 -9.84 6.32
C ASN A 105 -13.68 -9.18 7.05
N GLU A 106 -13.12 -9.84 8.06
CA GLU A 106 -11.95 -9.32 8.81
C GLU A 106 -10.73 -9.19 7.90
N LEU A 107 -10.48 -10.17 7.04
CA LEU A 107 -9.39 -10.10 6.06
C LEU A 107 -9.60 -8.98 5.04
N SER A 108 -10.84 -8.77 4.61
CA SER A 108 -11.20 -7.64 3.74
C SER A 108 -11.07 -6.28 4.44
N GLU A 109 -11.23 -6.20 5.76
CA GLU A 109 -10.99 -4.99 6.54
C GLU A 109 -9.49 -4.70 6.70
N ILE A 110 -8.68 -5.72 7.02
CA ILE A 110 -7.22 -5.62 7.08
C ILE A 110 -6.63 -5.20 5.71
N GLU A 111 -7.20 -5.70 4.60
CA GLU A 111 -6.82 -5.29 3.24
C GLU A 111 -7.18 -3.83 2.94
N LYS A 112 -8.25 -3.28 3.53
CA LYS A 112 -8.64 -1.86 3.38
C LYS A 112 -7.78 -0.92 4.23
N GLU A 113 -7.24 -1.39 5.34
CA GLU A 113 -6.32 -0.62 6.19
C GLU A 113 -4.92 -0.42 5.54
N LYS A 114 -4.62 -1.07 4.39
CA LYS A 114 -3.37 -0.96 3.63
C LYS A 114 -3.09 0.42 2.97
N GLY A 115 -3.63 1.51 3.50
CA GLY A 115 -3.39 2.85 2.96
C GLY A 115 -3.87 4.03 3.81
N GLU A 116 -4.34 3.80 5.04
CA GLU A 116 -4.69 4.88 5.97
C GLU A 116 -3.69 4.92 7.12
N ASP A 117 -3.24 6.14 7.46
CA ASP A 117 -2.31 6.42 8.56
C ASP A 117 -2.74 5.73 9.86
N VAL A 118 -2.00 4.69 10.24
CA VAL A 118 -2.19 3.84 11.44
C VAL A 118 -2.13 4.66 12.74
N ALA A 119 -1.68 5.92 12.69
CA ALA A 119 -1.58 6.83 13.82
C ALA A 119 -2.91 7.19 14.53
N LYS A 120 -4.08 6.78 14.01
CA LYS A 120 -5.38 7.09 14.63
C LYS A 120 -5.99 6.01 15.53
N LYS A 121 -5.45 4.78 15.57
CA LYS A 121 -5.97 3.71 16.44
C LYS A 121 -4.91 3.31 17.48
N ASN A 122 -5.10 3.78 18.72
CA ASN A 122 -4.21 3.54 19.86
C ASN A 122 -4.25 2.12 20.44
N GLU A 123 -4.93 1.15 19.84
CA GLU A 123 -4.91 -0.24 20.31
C GLU A 123 -4.93 -1.18 19.10
N VAL A 124 -3.78 -1.82 18.85
CA VAL A 124 -3.66 -2.89 17.87
C VAL A 124 -3.83 -4.21 18.61
N LYS A 125 -4.89 -4.95 18.29
CA LYS A 125 -5.17 -6.29 18.83
C LYS A 125 -4.23 -7.34 18.23
N THR A 126 -3.82 -8.34 19.01
CA THR A 126 -3.03 -9.50 18.54
C THR A 126 -3.91 -10.50 17.76
N LEU A 127 -3.36 -11.40 16.91
CA LEU A 127 -4.15 -12.45 16.20
C LEU A 127 -4.87 -13.40 17.19
N SER A 128 -4.34 -13.53 18.41
CA SER A 128 -4.96 -14.23 19.53
C SER A 128 -6.18 -13.52 20.11
N GLU A 129 -6.36 -12.23 19.82
CA GLU A 129 -7.50 -11.39 20.24
C GLU A 129 -8.49 -11.16 19.09
N VAL A 130 -8.20 -11.71 17.90
CA VAL A 130 -9.12 -11.76 16.77
C VAL A 130 -9.98 -13.01 16.95
N GLU A 131 -11.24 -12.78 17.30
CA GLU A 131 -12.24 -13.81 17.56
C GLU A 131 -13.24 -13.84 16.40
N VAL A 132 -13.35 -15.01 15.79
CA VAL A 132 -14.38 -15.33 14.81
C VAL A 132 -15.48 -16.10 15.55
N ASP A 133 -16.68 -15.52 15.66
CA ASP A 133 -17.80 -16.05 16.47
C ASP A 133 -17.39 -16.41 17.93
N GLY A 134 -16.45 -15.66 18.52
CA GLY A 134 -15.92 -15.91 19.87
C GLY A 134 -14.85 -17.00 19.95
N ILE A 135 -14.32 -17.46 18.82
CA ILE A 135 -13.24 -18.45 18.72
C ILE A 135 -11.97 -17.76 18.21
N PRO A 136 -10.83 -17.85 18.91
CA PRO A 136 -9.56 -17.29 18.42
C PRO A 136 -9.14 -17.92 17.08
N VAL A 137 -8.69 -17.11 16.12
CA VAL A 137 -8.23 -17.58 14.79
C VAL A 137 -7.15 -18.68 14.90
N ALA A 138 -6.30 -18.64 15.94
CA ALA A 138 -5.30 -19.66 16.21
C ALA A 138 -5.91 -21.06 16.53
N GLU A 139 -7.07 -21.11 17.17
CA GLU A 139 -7.79 -22.37 17.43
C GLU A 139 -8.41 -22.93 16.15
N LEU A 140 -8.90 -22.07 15.26
CA LEU A 140 -9.42 -22.45 13.95
C LEU A 140 -8.34 -23.13 13.08
N VAL A 141 -7.15 -22.53 12.98
CA VAL A 141 -6.03 -23.08 12.20
C VAL A 141 -5.52 -24.40 12.79
N ASN A 142 -5.48 -24.52 14.13
CA ASN A 142 -5.15 -25.79 14.80
C ASN A 142 -6.17 -26.89 14.52
N GLY A 143 -7.47 -26.56 14.51
CA GLY A 143 -8.53 -27.50 14.17
C GLY A 143 -8.39 -28.06 12.75
N ILE A 144 -8.02 -27.22 11.78
CA ILE A 144 -7.74 -27.63 10.39
C ILE A 144 -6.51 -28.56 10.33
N SER A 145 -5.41 -28.19 11.00
CA SER A 145 -4.20 -29.02 11.04
C SER A 145 -4.47 -30.41 11.64
N SER A 146 -5.24 -30.48 12.74
CA SER A 146 -5.61 -31.74 13.38
C SER A 146 -6.45 -32.62 12.45
N GLY A 147 -7.44 -32.05 11.75
CA GLY A 147 -8.28 -32.79 10.80
C GLY A 147 -7.49 -33.39 9.63
N ILE A 148 -6.42 -32.73 9.19
CA ILE A 148 -5.62 -33.16 8.04
C ILE A 148 -4.68 -34.33 8.35
N ASN A 149 -4.11 -34.38 9.55
CA ASN A 149 -3.34 -35.54 9.99
C ASN A 149 -4.21 -36.82 10.04
N GLU A 150 -5.50 -36.68 10.36
CA GLU A 150 -6.45 -37.79 10.33
C GLU A 150 -6.81 -38.23 8.89
N LEU A 151 -6.82 -37.30 7.91
CA LEU A 151 -7.05 -37.60 6.48
C LEU A 151 -5.96 -38.48 5.87
N PHE A 152 -4.69 -38.09 6.06
CA PHE A 152 -3.54 -38.81 5.50
C PHE A 152 -3.30 -40.17 6.19
N GLY A 153 -3.97 -40.42 7.32
CA GLY A 153 -3.96 -41.66 8.09
C GLY A 153 -4.82 -42.82 7.52
N ASN A 154 -5.37 -42.69 6.30
CA ASN A 154 -6.18 -43.68 5.55
C ASN A 154 -7.70 -43.69 5.78
N LYS A 155 -8.34 -42.62 6.28
CA LYS A 155 -9.81 -42.62 6.48
C LYS A 155 -10.66 -42.09 5.33
N CYS A 156 -10.09 -41.40 4.33
CA CYS A 156 -10.87 -40.81 3.24
C CYS A 156 -10.53 -41.42 1.89
N SER A 157 -11.54 -41.95 1.20
CA SER A 157 -11.38 -42.68 -0.07
C SER A 157 -11.55 -41.82 -1.31
N ASP A 158 -12.37 -40.75 -1.28
CA ASP A 158 -12.77 -40.01 -2.48
C ASP A 158 -12.00 -38.71 -2.74
N LEU A 159 -10.91 -38.46 -2.01
CA LEU A 159 -10.13 -37.24 -2.18
C LEU A 159 -9.00 -37.44 -3.20
N ASP A 160 -9.15 -36.80 -4.37
CA ASP A 160 -8.03 -36.62 -5.29
C ASP A 160 -6.90 -35.83 -4.61
N LYS A 161 -5.73 -36.47 -4.52
CA LYS A 161 -4.53 -35.93 -3.86
C LYS A 161 -4.13 -34.58 -4.44
N GLU A 162 -4.25 -34.39 -5.75
CA GLU A 162 -3.87 -33.15 -6.43
C GLU A 162 -4.79 -31.98 -6.00
N THR A 163 -6.10 -32.21 -5.99
CA THR A 163 -7.10 -31.21 -5.56
C THR A 163 -6.92 -30.78 -4.10
N PHE A 164 -6.62 -31.71 -3.19
CA PHE A 164 -6.38 -31.41 -1.78
C PHE A 164 -5.12 -30.55 -1.57
N LEU A 165 -4.03 -30.94 -2.24
CA LEU A 165 -2.74 -30.24 -2.17
C LEU A 165 -2.87 -28.77 -2.62
N VAL A 166 -3.54 -28.53 -3.74
CA VAL A 166 -3.78 -27.17 -4.27
C VAL A 166 -4.56 -26.30 -3.28
N ARG A 167 -5.66 -26.81 -2.75
CA ARG A 167 -6.54 -26.06 -1.83
C ARG A 167 -5.83 -25.75 -0.51
N SER A 168 -5.05 -26.68 0.02
CA SER A 168 -4.32 -26.49 1.27
C SER A 168 -3.21 -25.46 1.12
N ALA A 169 -2.50 -25.46 -0.02
CA ALA A 169 -1.48 -24.45 -0.32
C ALA A 169 -2.07 -23.02 -0.43
N ASN A 170 -3.27 -22.87 -0.99
CA ASN A 170 -3.97 -21.57 -1.03
C ASN A 170 -4.25 -21.02 0.37
N VAL A 171 -4.69 -21.89 1.29
CA VAL A 171 -4.97 -21.51 2.67
C VAL A 171 -3.70 -21.05 3.39
N ILE A 172 -2.60 -21.81 3.28
CA ILE A 172 -1.31 -21.44 3.89
C ILE A 172 -0.77 -20.15 3.31
N GLN A 173 -0.87 -19.97 2.00
CA GLN A 173 -0.38 -18.76 1.34
C GLN A 173 -1.06 -17.51 1.87
N THR A 174 -2.38 -17.53 2.06
CA THR A 174 -3.09 -16.38 2.56
C THR A 174 -2.79 -16.11 4.03
N PHE A 175 -2.76 -17.13 4.89
CA PHE A 175 -2.41 -16.94 6.30
C PHE A 175 -0.97 -16.45 6.50
N SER A 176 0.00 -16.98 5.74
CA SER A 176 1.39 -16.51 5.78
C SER A 176 1.51 -15.06 5.31
N GLN A 177 0.78 -14.69 4.26
CA GLN A 177 0.71 -13.32 3.75
C GLN A 177 0.11 -12.35 4.78
N ILE A 178 -1.00 -12.69 5.43
CA ILE A 178 -1.64 -11.84 6.45
C ILE A 178 -0.66 -11.47 7.57
N GLY A 179 0.10 -12.43 8.09
CA GLY A 179 1.11 -12.20 9.13
C GLY A 179 2.27 -11.28 8.69
N LEU A 180 2.55 -11.20 7.39
CA LEU A 180 3.60 -10.33 6.85
C LEU A 180 3.13 -8.90 6.53
N TYR A 181 1.84 -8.68 6.31
CA TYR A 181 1.30 -7.44 5.73
C TYR A 181 0.76 -6.41 6.71
N SER A 182 0.54 -6.73 7.98
CA SER A 182 0.16 -5.72 8.98
C SER A 182 1.41 -4.93 9.41
N GLU A 183 1.35 -3.59 9.44
CA GLU A 183 2.40 -2.74 10.05
C GLU A 183 2.52 -3.03 11.56
N SER A 184 1.42 -3.50 12.14
CA SER A 184 1.25 -4.13 13.43
C SER A 184 1.63 -5.62 13.47
N GLY A 185 2.23 -6.16 12.40
CA GLY A 185 2.51 -7.58 12.22
C GLY A 185 3.49 -8.17 13.21
N ALA A 186 4.29 -7.34 13.88
CA ALA A 186 5.01 -7.75 15.08
C ALA A 186 4.02 -8.16 16.18
N THR A 187 3.02 -7.32 16.47
CA THR A 187 1.92 -7.54 17.43
C THR A 187 1.04 -8.75 17.06
N TYR A 188 0.74 -8.95 15.77
CA TYR A 188 -0.05 -10.11 15.32
C TYR A 188 0.72 -11.44 15.40
N ALA A 189 2.05 -11.44 15.25
CA ALA A 189 2.88 -12.64 15.30
C ALA A 189 3.32 -13.05 16.72
N PHE A 190 3.04 -12.26 17.77
CA PHE A 190 3.48 -12.59 19.15
C PHE A 190 2.81 -13.83 19.74
N GLY A 191 1.74 -14.35 19.15
CA GLY A 191 1.23 -15.67 19.51
C GLY A 191 1.98 -16.75 18.76
N GLY A 192 3.11 -17.25 19.29
CA GLY A 192 3.84 -18.41 18.73
C GLY A 192 2.95 -19.63 18.39
N LEU A 193 1.74 -19.67 18.95
CA LEU A 193 0.65 -20.58 18.58
C LEU A 193 0.20 -20.48 17.11
N ALA A 194 0.11 -19.29 16.50
CA ALA A 194 -0.33 -19.15 15.12
C ALA A 194 0.73 -19.69 14.13
N VAL A 195 2.00 -19.33 14.36
CA VAL A 195 3.12 -19.84 13.56
C VAL A 195 3.29 -21.35 13.73
N SER A 196 3.22 -21.88 14.96
CA SER A 196 3.29 -23.33 15.17
C SER A 196 2.14 -24.07 14.48
N SER A 197 0.92 -23.52 14.49
CA SER A 197 -0.23 -24.12 13.80
C SER A 197 -0.04 -24.18 12.29
N ILE A 198 0.47 -23.10 11.68
CA ILE A 198 0.74 -23.06 10.24
C ILE A 198 1.92 -23.99 9.89
N LEU A 199 2.96 -24.06 10.72
CA LEU A 199 4.07 -24.99 10.52
C LEU A 199 3.64 -26.45 10.64
N ARG A 200 2.77 -26.80 11.62
CA ARG A 200 2.15 -28.14 11.69
C ARG A 200 1.34 -28.42 10.43
N PHE A 201 0.59 -27.43 9.94
CA PHE A 201 -0.20 -27.58 8.73
C PHE A 201 0.67 -27.80 7.48
N ILE A 202 1.79 -27.07 7.35
CA ILE A 202 2.79 -27.27 6.31
C ILE A 202 3.41 -28.67 6.43
N ASP A 203 3.85 -29.07 7.63
CA ASP A 203 4.42 -30.40 7.89
C ASP A 203 3.45 -31.52 7.47
N SER A 204 2.17 -31.42 7.85
CA SER A 204 1.14 -32.38 7.46
C SER A 204 0.95 -32.51 5.93
N ILE A 205 1.04 -31.41 5.18
CA ILE A 205 0.94 -31.43 3.71
C ILE A 205 2.22 -31.95 3.07
N LEU A 206 3.38 -31.51 3.57
CA LEU A 206 4.69 -31.96 3.08
C LEU A 206 4.87 -33.46 3.35
N ASN A 207 4.28 -34.01 4.40
CA ASN A 207 4.22 -35.46 4.58
C ASN A 207 3.45 -36.22 3.46
N GLY A 208 2.69 -35.50 2.62
CA GLY A 208 2.15 -35.97 1.35
C GLY A 208 3.22 -36.02 0.24
N ARG A 209 3.40 -37.18 -0.40
CA ARG A 209 4.48 -37.42 -1.37
C ARG A 209 4.28 -36.62 -2.68
N PHE A 210 4.99 -35.50 -2.86
CA PHE A 210 5.09 -34.83 -4.16
C PHE A 210 5.86 -35.67 -5.17
N GLU A 211 5.28 -35.92 -6.36
CA GLU A 211 5.94 -36.64 -7.46
C GLU A 211 6.33 -35.72 -8.64
N PHE A 212 5.86 -34.47 -8.64
CA PHE A 212 6.13 -33.45 -9.66
C PHE A 212 5.83 -33.94 -11.08
N LYS A 213 4.73 -34.66 -11.23
CA LYS A 213 4.19 -35.21 -12.47
C LYS A 213 3.34 -34.20 -13.23
N THR A 214 2.56 -33.39 -12.53
CA THR A 214 1.61 -32.46 -13.14
C THR A 214 2.02 -31.00 -12.97
N ALA A 215 1.42 -30.10 -13.75
CA ALA A 215 1.60 -28.66 -13.58
C ALA A 215 0.99 -28.16 -12.26
N ALA A 216 -0.08 -28.79 -11.76
CA ALA A 216 -0.67 -28.37 -10.50
C ALA A 216 0.23 -28.72 -9.32
N GLU A 217 0.87 -29.91 -9.29
CA GLU A 217 1.85 -30.24 -8.25
C GLU A 217 3.04 -29.26 -8.21
N ILE A 218 3.55 -28.86 -9.39
CA ILE A 218 4.62 -27.85 -9.52
C ILE A 218 4.16 -26.51 -8.94
N ASN A 219 2.97 -26.05 -9.32
CA ASN A 219 2.42 -24.78 -8.85
C ASN A 219 2.10 -24.80 -7.35
N THR A 220 1.60 -25.92 -6.82
CA THR A 220 1.34 -26.11 -5.39
C THR A 220 2.64 -26.05 -4.60
N PHE A 221 3.68 -26.77 -5.02
CA PHE A 221 4.97 -26.72 -4.34
C PHE A 221 5.59 -25.32 -4.38
N LYS A 222 5.47 -24.61 -5.52
CA LYS A 222 5.88 -23.20 -5.60
C LYS A 222 5.15 -22.33 -4.57
N LYS A 223 3.82 -22.45 -4.46
CA LYS A 223 3.02 -21.72 -3.46
C LYS A 223 3.45 -22.04 -2.03
N LEU A 224 3.66 -23.32 -1.72
CA LEU A 224 4.13 -23.77 -0.40
C LEU A 224 5.53 -23.25 -0.08
N ASN A 225 6.47 -23.34 -1.02
CA ASN A 225 7.84 -22.81 -0.86
C ASN A 225 7.81 -21.31 -0.55
N CYS A 226 7.00 -20.53 -1.27
CA CYS A 226 6.87 -19.10 -1.01
C CYS A 226 6.22 -18.80 0.35
N SER A 227 5.20 -19.56 0.72
CA SER A 227 4.53 -19.41 2.01
C SER A 227 5.45 -19.78 3.17
N PHE A 228 6.25 -20.83 3.01
CA PHE A 228 7.23 -21.24 4.01
C PHE A 228 8.37 -20.23 4.15
N TYR A 229 8.88 -19.70 3.03
CA TYR A 229 9.85 -18.59 3.05
C TYR A 229 9.30 -17.38 3.83
N ASP A 230 8.04 -17.02 3.62
CA ASP A 230 7.35 -15.94 4.31
C ASP A 230 7.22 -16.19 5.82
N ILE A 231 6.90 -17.43 6.23
CA ILE A 231 6.83 -17.85 7.63
C ILE A 231 8.21 -17.85 8.28
N ARG A 232 9.23 -18.38 7.60
CA ARG A 232 10.61 -18.36 8.11
C ARG A 232 11.08 -16.93 8.36
N ARG A 233 10.76 -15.99 7.47
CA ARG A 233 11.04 -14.57 7.72
C ARG A 233 10.32 -14.03 8.96
N GLN A 234 9.11 -14.51 9.27
CA GLN A 234 8.45 -14.19 10.53
C GLN A 234 9.18 -14.80 11.73
N ILE A 235 9.63 -16.06 11.65
CA ILE A 235 10.42 -16.74 12.68
C ILE A 235 11.76 -16.02 12.92
N GLU A 236 12.41 -15.53 11.86
CA GLU A 236 13.62 -14.69 11.94
C GLU A 236 13.31 -13.35 12.62
N LYS A 237 12.18 -12.69 12.29
CA LYS A 237 11.72 -11.48 13.00
C LYS A 237 11.36 -11.75 14.47
N MET A 238 10.94 -12.97 14.81
CA MET A 238 10.75 -13.36 16.20
C MET A 238 12.08 -13.53 16.92
N GLU A 239 13.21 -13.45 16.23
CA GLU A 239 14.58 -13.52 16.77
C GLU A 239 14.84 -14.81 17.56
N LEU A 240 14.14 -15.90 17.23
CA LEU A 240 14.15 -17.14 18.01
C LEU A 240 15.52 -17.80 18.09
N TYR A 241 16.31 -17.66 17.03
CA TYR A 241 17.66 -18.22 16.92
C TYR A 241 18.76 -17.27 17.36
N ALA A 242 18.41 -16.05 17.76
CA ALA A 242 19.41 -15.03 18.03
C ALA A 242 20.03 -15.18 19.41
N VAL A 243 21.35 -15.00 19.44
CA VAL A 243 22.14 -15.01 20.67
C VAL A 243 22.28 -13.58 21.15
N GLU A 244 21.71 -13.33 22.32
CA GLU A 244 21.81 -12.06 23.02
C GLU A 244 23.27 -11.73 23.39
N ASP A 245 23.67 -10.47 23.18
CA ASP A 245 24.95 -9.95 23.64
C ASP A 245 24.78 -8.61 24.38
N SER A 246 25.85 -8.14 25.03
CA SER A 246 25.84 -6.90 25.79
C SER A 246 25.64 -5.63 24.95
N GLU A 247 25.87 -5.70 23.64
CA GLU A 247 25.65 -4.56 22.73
C GLU A 247 24.15 -4.39 22.44
N HIS A 248 23.38 -5.48 22.32
CA HIS A 248 21.93 -5.41 22.14
C HIS A 248 21.23 -4.64 23.26
N TYR A 249 21.65 -4.80 24.53
CA TYR A 249 21.11 -4.02 25.65
C TYR A 249 21.41 -2.52 25.53
N LYS A 250 22.61 -2.16 25.09
CA LYS A 250 22.99 -0.76 24.91
C LYS A 250 22.21 -0.14 23.75
N ASP A 251 22.14 -0.85 22.64
CA ASP A 251 21.39 -0.44 21.47
C ASP A 251 19.88 -0.34 21.78
N ALA A 252 19.30 -1.23 22.61
CA ALA A 252 17.91 -1.14 23.07
C ALA A 252 17.63 0.12 23.89
N ILE A 253 18.54 0.49 24.80
CA ILE A 253 18.40 1.75 25.56
C ILE A 253 18.42 2.95 24.60
N VAL A 254 19.32 2.94 23.62
CA VAL A 254 19.41 4.01 22.61
C VAL A 254 18.16 4.05 21.73
N SER A 255 17.65 2.90 21.27
CA SER A 255 16.43 2.84 20.45
C SER A 255 15.20 3.32 21.21
N THR A 256 15.07 2.95 22.48
CA THR A 256 13.94 3.37 23.32
C THR A 256 13.97 4.86 23.57
N SER A 257 15.16 5.43 23.81
CA SER A 257 15.32 6.89 23.94
C SER A 257 14.96 7.60 22.64
N LEU A 258 15.46 7.12 21.49
CA LEU A 258 15.16 7.69 20.18
C LEU A 258 13.66 7.63 19.86
N LYS A 259 13.01 6.47 20.08
CA LYS A 259 11.57 6.30 19.87
C LYS A 259 10.78 7.28 20.75
N LYS A 260 11.15 7.41 22.02
CA LYS A 260 10.50 8.34 22.96
C LYS A 260 10.60 9.79 22.49
N GLU A 261 11.78 10.24 22.06
CA GLU A 261 11.95 11.60 21.51
C GLU A 261 11.08 11.83 20.27
N LEU A 262 10.97 10.85 19.38
CA LEU A 262 10.12 10.95 18.20
C LEU A 262 8.63 10.95 18.56
N VAL A 263 8.20 10.18 19.58
CA VAL A 263 6.82 10.24 20.11
C VAL A 263 6.51 11.63 20.65
N GLU A 264 7.39 12.19 21.48
CA GLU A 264 7.21 13.53 22.06
C GLU A 264 7.10 14.60 20.95
N GLN A 265 7.95 14.53 19.91
CA GLN A 265 7.87 15.41 18.74
C GLN A 265 6.55 15.26 17.97
N LEU A 266 6.04 14.02 17.82
CA LEU A 266 4.78 13.74 17.15
C LEU A 266 3.58 14.29 17.93
N GLU A 267 3.58 14.14 19.26
CA GLU A 267 2.53 14.67 20.14
C GLU A 267 2.51 16.20 20.11
N GLU A 268 3.68 16.84 20.19
CA GLU A 268 3.80 18.30 20.08
C GLU A 268 3.29 18.81 18.73
N TYR A 269 3.65 18.14 17.64
CA TYR A 269 3.19 18.46 16.29
C TYR A 269 1.67 18.33 16.15
N THR A 270 1.11 17.20 16.58
CA THR A 270 -0.33 16.92 16.46
C THR A 270 -1.13 17.94 17.24
N LYS A 271 -0.68 18.25 18.46
CA LYS A 271 -1.29 19.30 19.30
C LYS A 271 -1.19 20.68 18.66
N ALA A 272 -0.04 21.04 18.09
CA ALA A 272 0.13 22.32 17.41
C ALA A 272 -0.79 22.44 16.18
N LEU A 273 -0.98 21.36 15.42
CA LEU A 273 -1.87 21.33 14.27
C LEU A 273 -3.34 21.55 14.69
N GLU A 274 -3.80 20.84 15.71
CA GLU A 274 -5.15 21.01 16.25
C GLU A 274 -5.40 22.44 16.76
N GLU A 275 -4.48 22.99 17.54
CA GLU A 275 -4.62 24.33 18.12
C GLU A 275 -4.50 25.43 17.06
N LEU A 276 -3.69 25.24 16.02
CA LEU A 276 -3.65 26.12 14.85
C LEU A 276 -5.00 26.15 14.13
N GLN A 277 -5.60 24.99 13.87
CA GLN A 277 -6.90 24.89 13.20
C GLN A 277 -8.03 25.51 14.04
N LYS A 278 -8.10 25.19 15.34
CA LYS A 278 -9.07 25.81 16.26
C LYS A 278 -8.90 27.33 16.32
N GLY A 279 -7.66 27.80 16.42
CA GLY A 279 -7.38 29.23 16.52
C GLY A 279 -7.65 30.00 15.22
N LEU A 280 -7.42 29.39 14.05
CA LEU A 280 -7.83 29.95 12.76
C LEU A 280 -9.35 30.12 12.68
N GLU A 281 -10.11 29.09 13.08
CA GLU A 281 -11.58 29.16 13.02
C GLU A 281 -12.15 30.13 14.06
N LYS A 282 -11.50 30.26 15.21
CA LYS A 282 -11.80 31.30 16.20
C LYS A 282 -11.58 32.71 15.63
N LYS A 283 -10.42 32.97 15.01
CA LYS A 283 -10.14 34.27 14.37
C LYS A 283 -11.11 34.60 13.25
N LYS A 284 -11.48 33.60 12.44
CA LYS A 284 -12.49 33.75 11.38
C LYS A 284 -13.85 34.14 11.98
N THR A 285 -14.24 33.49 13.07
CA THR A 285 -15.48 33.79 13.77
C THR A 285 -15.45 35.20 14.38
N GLU A 286 -14.34 35.60 15.02
CA GLU A 286 -14.16 36.95 15.59
C GLU A 286 -14.22 38.04 14.52
N TYR A 287 -13.54 37.83 13.38
CA TYR A 287 -13.55 38.73 12.23
C TYR A 287 -14.98 38.97 11.70
N ILE A 288 -15.78 37.91 11.55
CA ILE A 288 -17.17 38.00 11.10
C ILE A 288 -18.10 38.59 12.19
N LYS A 289 -17.77 38.38 13.47
CA LYS A 289 -18.63 38.76 14.61
C LYS A 289 -18.60 40.25 14.91
N GLU A 290 -17.52 40.99 14.67
CA GLU A 290 -17.40 42.37 15.18
C GLU A 290 -18.26 43.39 14.39
N VAL A 291 -18.21 43.36 13.05
CA VAL A 291 -18.89 44.36 12.21
C VAL A 291 -20.38 44.04 12.05
N ALA A 292 -20.71 42.80 11.67
CA ALA A 292 -22.07 42.40 11.36
C ALA A 292 -22.95 42.16 12.61
N SER A 293 -22.37 41.68 13.73
CA SER A 293 -23.15 41.34 14.93
C SER A 293 -23.64 42.59 15.68
N ASN A 294 -22.91 43.70 15.66
CA ASN A 294 -23.34 44.92 16.35
C ASN A 294 -24.59 45.54 15.70
N LEU A 295 -24.65 45.54 14.36
CA LEU A 295 -25.82 45.97 13.60
C LEU A 295 -26.98 44.97 13.76
N GLU A 296 -26.70 43.67 13.65
CA GLU A 296 -27.70 42.61 13.80
C GLU A 296 -28.35 42.57 15.19
N LYS A 297 -27.59 42.76 16.27
CA LYS A 297 -28.09 42.79 17.67
C LYS A 297 -29.19 43.83 17.90
N VAL A 298 -29.19 44.91 17.13
CA VAL A 298 -30.16 46.00 17.26
C VAL A 298 -31.30 45.83 16.27
N VAL A 299 -30.99 45.51 15.01
CA VAL A 299 -31.96 45.43 13.92
C VAL A 299 -32.84 44.17 14.02
N LEU A 300 -32.26 43.02 14.37
CA LEU A 300 -32.97 41.73 14.36
C LEU A 300 -34.08 41.63 15.41
N PRO A 301 -33.87 42.01 16.70
CA PRO A 301 -34.94 41.91 17.71
C PRO A 301 -36.11 42.85 17.43
N ILE A 302 -35.87 43.99 16.77
CA ILE A 302 -36.90 44.95 16.40
C ILE A 302 -37.68 44.41 15.21
N ALA A 303 -37.00 43.93 14.16
CA ALA A 303 -37.64 43.33 12.99
C ALA A 303 -38.52 42.12 13.34
N GLN A 304 -38.10 41.28 14.30
CA GLN A 304 -38.88 40.10 14.74
C GLN A 304 -40.15 40.46 15.51
N LYS A 305 -40.23 41.65 16.12
CA LYS A 305 -41.42 42.11 16.84
C LYS A 305 -42.45 42.77 15.92
N LEU A 306 -42.11 43.03 14.66
CA LEU A 306 -43.02 43.62 13.68
C LEU A 306 -43.95 42.53 13.11
N PRO A 307 -45.29 42.67 13.20
CA PRO A 307 -46.23 41.71 12.63
C PRO A 307 -46.09 41.56 11.10
N GLU A 308 -46.56 40.45 10.53
CA GLU A 308 -46.42 40.27 9.10
C GLU A 308 -47.25 41.27 8.28
N VAL A 309 -48.46 41.56 8.77
CA VAL A 309 -49.39 42.59 8.27
C VAL A 309 -50.08 43.21 9.47
N ILE A 310 -50.36 44.51 9.40
CA ILE A 310 -51.28 45.15 10.34
C ILE A 310 -52.69 45.04 9.77
N SER A 311 -53.54 44.23 10.39
CA SER A 311 -54.94 44.08 10.02
C SER A 311 -55.77 43.71 11.24
N ASP A 312 -57.09 43.89 11.19
CA ASP A 312 -57.94 43.39 12.26
C ASP A 312 -57.84 41.86 12.37
N GLN A 313 -57.50 41.38 13.56
CA GLN A 313 -57.43 39.96 13.92
C GLN A 313 -58.36 39.68 15.11
N PRO A 314 -58.90 38.45 15.24
CA PRO A 314 -59.71 38.07 16.39
C PRO A 314 -58.96 38.31 17.71
N GLY A 315 -59.51 39.17 18.57
CA GLY A 315 -58.91 39.53 19.87
C GLY A 315 -57.77 40.55 19.80
N PHE A 316 -57.37 41.02 18.62
CA PHE A 316 -56.28 41.99 18.46
C PHE A 316 -56.49 42.91 17.26
N SER A 317 -56.99 44.13 17.50
CA SER A 317 -57.35 45.07 16.43
C SER A 317 -56.13 45.65 15.70
N ALA A 318 -56.33 46.12 14.48
CA ALA A 318 -55.32 46.84 13.70
C ALA A 318 -54.79 48.07 14.46
N ASN A 319 -55.65 48.77 15.20
CA ASN A 319 -55.23 49.90 16.04
C ASN A 319 -54.34 49.48 17.21
N ALA A 320 -54.62 48.34 17.86
CA ALA A 320 -53.76 47.81 18.91
C ALA A 320 -52.40 47.35 18.36
N GLN A 321 -52.38 46.75 17.17
CA GLN A 321 -51.15 46.40 16.44
C GLN A 321 -50.32 47.63 16.06
N LYS A 322 -50.95 48.69 15.52
CA LYS A 322 -50.29 49.97 15.24
C LYS A 322 -49.64 50.56 16.50
N ALA A 323 -50.36 50.57 17.61
CA ALA A 323 -49.85 51.08 18.87
C ALA A 323 -48.62 50.29 19.36
N GLN A 324 -48.66 48.95 19.31
CA GLN A 324 -47.51 48.12 19.70
C GLN A 324 -46.30 48.31 18.80
N VAL A 325 -46.51 48.44 17.48
CA VAL A 325 -45.42 48.70 16.54
C VAL A 325 -44.78 50.06 16.80
N LEU A 326 -45.58 51.11 16.97
CA LEU A 326 -45.08 52.44 17.26
C LEU A 326 -44.34 52.49 18.60
N ASP A 327 -44.88 51.85 19.64
CA ASP A 327 -44.26 51.78 20.97
C ASP A 327 -42.90 51.04 20.93
N ALA A 328 -42.85 49.88 20.25
CA ALA A 328 -41.61 49.13 20.07
C ALA A 328 -40.53 49.92 19.31
N LEU A 329 -40.92 50.70 18.30
CA LEU A 329 -40.01 51.52 17.52
C LEU A 329 -39.55 52.77 18.28
N LEU A 330 -40.44 53.44 19.02
CA LEU A 330 -40.14 54.61 19.84
C LEU A 330 -39.12 54.27 20.94
N LEU A 331 -39.32 53.15 21.65
CA LEU A 331 -38.42 52.69 22.71
C LEU A 331 -36.99 52.43 22.21
N ASN A 332 -36.82 52.11 20.92
CA ASN A 332 -35.52 51.79 20.33
C ASN A 332 -35.02 52.85 19.35
N LYS A 333 -35.69 54.00 19.24
CA LYS A 333 -35.43 55.00 18.20
C LYS A 333 -34.00 55.55 18.24
N GLU A 334 -33.53 55.98 19.41
CA GLU A 334 -32.17 56.55 19.56
C GLU A 334 -31.09 55.50 19.26
N LEU A 335 -31.29 54.26 19.72
CA LEU A 335 -30.37 53.15 19.49
C LEU A 335 -30.34 52.75 18.00
N LEU A 336 -31.49 52.69 17.35
CA LEU A 336 -31.61 52.44 15.91
C LEU A 336 -30.86 53.50 15.11
N LEU A 337 -31.08 54.79 15.41
CA LEU A 337 -30.41 55.88 14.71
C LEU A 337 -28.90 55.85 14.92
N ALA A 338 -28.43 55.63 16.15
CA ALA A 338 -27.00 55.55 16.46
C ALA A 338 -26.28 54.39 15.75
N VAL A 339 -26.98 53.29 15.50
CA VAL A 339 -26.42 52.09 14.84
C VAL A 339 -26.58 52.17 13.31
N LEU A 340 -27.61 52.86 12.83
CA LEU A 340 -27.81 53.12 11.40
C LEU A 340 -26.87 54.21 10.88
N GLU A 341 -26.55 55.24 11.64
CA GLU A 341 -25.72 56.37 11.18
C GLU A 341 -24.33 55.92 10.64
N PRO A 342 -23.56 55.04 11.30
CA PRO A 342 -22.35 54.46 10.73
C PRO A 342 -22.61 53.63 9.47
N TYR A 343 -23.66 52.81 9.45
CA TYR A 343 -24.06 52.01 8.29
C TYR A 343 -24.45 52.87 7.07
N LEU A 344 -25.06 54.04 7.32
CA LEU A 344 -25.50 55.00 6.31
C LEU A 344 -24.32 55.83 5.73
N LEU A 345 -23.20 55.94 6.44
CA LEU A 345 -22.04 56.79 6.10
C LEU A 345 -20.86 56.04 5.45
N VAL A 346 -20.82 54.71 5.47
CA VAL A 346 -19.66 53.89 5.03
C VAL A 346 -19.49 53.79 3.50
N HIS A 347 -20.40 54.35 2.69
CA HIS A 347 -20.19 54.51 1.25
C HIS A 347 -20.36 55.98 0.83
N PRO A 348 -19.32 56.83 0.96
CA PRO A 348 -19.36 58.24 0.61
C PRO A 348 -19.83 58.50 -0.83
N ASP A 349 -19.59 57.55 -1.73
CA ASP A 349 -19.82 57.73 -3.17
C ASP A 349 -21.25 57.33 -3.61
N LYS A 350 -22.02 56.66 -2.75
CA LYS A 350 -23.41 56.28 -3.01
C LYS A 350 -24.20 56.12 -1.70
N ILE A 351 -24.71 57.23 -1.16
CA ILE A 351 -25.87 57.14 -0.26
C ILE A 351 -27.01 56.56 -1.10
N SER A 352 -27.35 55.28 -0.93
CA SER A 352 -28.47 54.70 -1.66
C SER A 352 -29.75 55.43 -1.24
N PHE A 353 -30.59 55.81 -2.20
CA PHE A 353 -31.89 56.42 -1.92
C PHE A 353 -32.71 55.63 -0.89
N THR A 354 -32.54 54.30 -0.88
CA THR A 354 -33.18 53.37 0.07
C THR A 354 -32.68 53.49 1.52
N ASN A 355 -31.43 53.92 1.72
CA ASN A 355 -30.85 54.20 3.05
C ASN A 355 -31.46 55.48 3.64
N LYS A 356 -31.59 56.53 2.81
CA LYS A 356 -32.28 57.77 3.18
C LYS A 356 -33.78 57.53 3.47
N MET A 357 -34.47 56.76 2.63
CA MET A 357 -35.87 56.36 2.86
C MET A 357 -36.07 55.65 4.21
N PHE A 358 -35.12 54.83 4.65
CA PHE A 358 -35.21 54.17 5.95
C PHE A 358 -35.05 55.16 7.10
N SER A 359 -34.04 56.04 7.04
CA SER A 359 -33.84 57.11 8.01
C SER A 359 -35.06 58.04 8.08
N ASP A 360 -35.61 58.45 6.94
CA ASP A 360 -36.80 59.30 6.85
C ASP A 360 -38.03 58.59 7.44
N SER A 361 -38.13 57.26 7.27
CA SER A 361 -39.19 56.46 7.90
C SER A 361 -39.05 56.43 9.42
N ILE A 362 -37.84 56.29 9.96
CA ILE A 362 -37.60 56.36 11.42
C ILE A 362 -37.84 57.78 11.95
N ALA A 363 -37.51 58.82 11.18
CA ALA A 363 -37.74 60.22 11.56
C ALA A 363 -39.24 60.57 11.69
N LYS A 364 -40.13 59.91 10.91
CA LYS A 364 -41.59 60.05 11.09
C LYS A 364 -42.07 59.70 12.51
N LEU A 365 -41.27 58.97 13.29
CA LEU A 365 -41.54 58.71 14.71
C LEU A 365 -41.31 59.94 15.62
N ASP A 366 -40.93 61.11 15.10
CA ASP A 366 -40.96 62.38 15.84
C ASP A 366 -42.39 62.83 16.13
N ASP A 367 -43.35 62.42 15.31
CA ASP A 367 -44.79 62.63 15.53
C ASP A 367 -45.55 61.29 15.40
N PRO A 368 -45.45 60.41 16.41
CA PRO A 368 -46.08 59.09 16.36
C PRO A 368 -47.62 59.17 16.39
N MET A 369 -48.20 60.27 16.87
CA MET A 369 -49.64 60.44 16.92
C MET A 369 -50.22 60.68 15.52
N SER A 370 -49.52 61.43 14.66
CA SER A 370 -49.90 61.57 13.25
C SER A 370 -49.94 60.23 12.50
N LEU A 371 -49.01 59.32 12.83
CA LEU A 371 -48.99 57.98 12.25
C LEU A 371 -50.13 57.12 12.79
N TYR A 372 -50.39 57.16 14.10
CA TYR A 372 -51.46 56.38 14.72
C TYR A 372 -52.86 56.73 14.19
N GLN A 373 -53.08 58.02 13.88
CA GLN A 373 -54.34 58.57 13.35
C GLN A 373 -54.64 58.15 11.91
N LEU A 374 -53.66 57.64 11.15
CA LEU A 374 -53.91 57.09 9.83
C LEU A 374 -54.84 55.86 9.93
N ASP A 375 -55.74 55.70 8.95
CA ASP A 375 -56.46 54.45 8.82
C ASP A 375 -55.50 53.28 8.52
N GLU A 376 -55.96 52.04 8.72
CA GLU A 376 -55.13 50.84 8.55
C GLU A 376 -54.45 50.78 7.17
N LYS A 377 -55.18 51.10 6.10
CA LYS A 377 -54.66 51.00 4.72
C LYS A 377 -53.60 52.06 4.48
N GLU A 378 -53.84 53.28 4.95
CA GLU A 378 -52.89 54.37 4.84
C GLU A 378 -51.64 54.17 5.71
N PHE A 379 -51.78 53.66 6.93
CA PHE A 379 -50.65 53.32 7.80
C PHE A 379 -49.76 52.27 7.16
N ASN A 380 -50.37 51.19 6.66
CA ASN A 380 -49.65 50.12 5.97
C ASN A 380 -48.90 50.66 4.75
N LYS A 381 -49.57 51.47 3.93
CA LYS A 381 -49.05 51.98 2.65
C LYS A 381 -48.01 53.09 2.80
N LYS A 382 -48.19 54.05 3.72
CA LYS A 382 -47.36 55.27 3.82
C LYS A 382 -46.19 55.14 4.81
N PHE A 383 -46.16 54.08 5.62
CA PHE A 383 -45.18 53.93 6.70
C PHE A 383 -44.74 52.47 6.91
N TYR A 384 -45.67 51.57 7.24
CA TYR A 384 -45.33 50.24 7.74
C TYR A 384 -44.57 49.36 6.73
N ASN A 385 -45.06 49.30 5.49
CA ASN A 385 -44.46 48.47 4.45
C ASN A 385 -43.07 48.94 4.04
N ASP A 386 -42.84 50.25 3.99
CA ASP A 386 -41.53 50.84 3.67
C ASP A 386 -40.51 50.58 4.79
N LEU A 387 -40.96 50.72 6.04
CA LEU A 387 -40.17 50.41 7.22
C LEU A 387 -39.78 48.92 7.25
N LYS A 388 -40.75 48.02 7.10
CA LYS A 388 -40.53 46.57 7.10
C LYS A 388 -39.59 46.12 5.97
N THR A 389 -39.82 46.65 4.77
CA THR A 389 -38.92 46.44 3.61
C THR A 389 -37.49 46.86 3.93
N SER A 390 -37.33 47.99 4.62
CA SER A 390 -36.02 48.51 5.00
C SER A 390 -35.31 47.64 6.05
N PHE A 391 -36.02 47.16 7.08
CA PHE A 391 -35.49 46.19 8.05
C PHE A 391 -35.03 44.89 7.36
N ASN A 392 -35.87 44.32 6.49
CA ASN A 392 -35.53 43.09 5.77
C ASN A 392 -34.32 43.26 4.85
N ARG A 393 -34.22 44.41 4.18
CA ARG A 393 -33.06 44.76 3.36
C ARG A 393 -31.78 44.82 4.20
N VAL A 394 -31.80 45.53 5.33
CA VAL A 394 -30.63 45.63 6.22
C VAL A 394 -30.23 44.25 6.77
N LEU A 395 -31.19 43.39 7.14
CA LEU A 395 -30.89 42.00 7.53
C LEU A 395 -30.28 41.18 6.38
N SER A 396 -30.74 41.38 5.15
CA SER A 396 -30.13 40.76 3.97
C SER A 396 -28.73 41.29 3.68
N ASP A 397 -28.50 42.60 3.88
CA ASP A 397 -27.20 43.24 3.69
C ASP A 397 -26.22 42.75 4.78
N ILE A 398 -26.64 42.63 6.04
CA ILE A 398 -25.86 41.97 7.13
C ILE A 398 -25.43 40.57 6.71
N LYS A 399 -26.34 39.77 6.14
CA LYS A 399 -26.01 38.41 5.67
C LYS A 399 -24.93 38.43 4.59
N LYS A 400 -25.07 39.32 3.60
CA LYS A 400 -24.08 39.51 2.53
C LYS A 400 -22.74 40.01 3.07
N MET A 401 -22.74 40.91 4.05
CA MET A 401 -21.53 41.38 4.72
C MET A 401 -20.82 40.22 5.40
N LYS A 402 -21.52 39.37 6.18
CA LYS A 402 -20.93 38.17 6.79
C LYS A 402 -20.33 37.20 5.76
N GLU A 403 -21.02 36.98 4.63
CA GLU A 403 -20.54 36.15 3.53
C GLU A 403 -19.28 36.73 2.85
N GLN A 404 -19.23 38.06 2.72
CA GLN A 404 -18.09 38.77 2.14
C GLN A 404 -16.91 38.80 3.12
N ASP A 405 -17.13 39.09 4.40
CA ASP A 405 -16.13 39.03 5.47
C ASP A 405 -15.51 37.63 5.57
N ALA A 406 -16.32 36.57 5.44
CA ALA A 406 -15.83 35.20 5.41
C ALA A 406 -14.89 34.92 4.22
N LYS A 407 -15.09 35.58 3.07
CA LYS A 407 -14.19 35.50 1.92
C LYS A 407 -12.95 36.35 2.12
N ASP A 408 -13.11 37.55 2.65
CA ASP A 408 -12.02 38.51 2.86
C ASP A 408 -11.07 38.06 3.97
N PHE A 409 -11.55 37.23 4.91
CA PHE A 409 -10.72 36.58 5.92
C PHE A 409 -9.52 35.82 5.32
N ALA A 410 -9.64 35.33 4.08
CA ALA A 410 -8.54 34.68 3.37
C ALA A 410 -7.29 35.58 3.27
N ASN A 411 -7.48 36.90 3.20
CA ASN A 411 -6.40 37.89 3.05
C ASN A 411 -5.99 38.53 4.39
N VAL A 412 -6.58 38.11 5.51
CA VAL A 412 -6.26 38.65 6.83
C VAL A 412 -4.96 38.03 7.34
N ASP A 413 -4.06 38.87 7.82
CA ASP A 413 -2.84 38.47 8.51
C ASP A 413 -3.17 37.74 9.82
N VAL A 414 -2.81 36.44 9.88
CA VAL A 414 -3.14 35.58 11.03
C VAL A 414 -1.91 35.12 11.82
N ALA A 415 -0.73 35.09 11.21
CA ALA A 415 0.51 34.60 11.83
C ALA A 415 1.73 35.38 11.34
N VAL A 416 2.81 35.42 12.13
CA VAL A 416 4.10 36.03 11.78
C VAL A 416 5.22 35.04 12.01
N ILE A 417 6.02 34.74 10.98
CA ILE A 417 7.18 33.84 11.07
C ILE A 417 8.40 34.56 10.51
N SER A 418 9.48 34.60 11.30
CA SER A 418 10.75 35.22 10.91
C SER A 418 10.60 36.64 10.36
N GLY A 419 9.68 37.43 10.96
CA GLY A 419 9.38 38.80 10.56
C GLY A 419 8.47 38.96 9.34
N THR A 420 8.00 37.86 8.74
CA THR A 420 7.05 37.88 7.61
C THR A 420 5.65 37.58 8.11
N SER A 421 4.69 38.46 7.80
CA SER A 421 3.27 38.22 8.07
C SER A 421 2.69 37.26 7.03
N LEU A 422 1.84 36.34 7.50
CA LEU A 422 1.17 35.34 6.67
C LEU A 422 -0.34 35.48 6.81
N THR A 423 -1.00 35.50 5.66
CA THR A 423 -2.45 35.53 5.54
C THR A 423 -3.07 34.18 5.86
N SER A 424 -4.37 34.16 6.22
CA SER A 424 -5.11 32.91 6.45
C SER A 424 -5.00 31.94 5.26
N LYS A 425 -5.08 32.47 4.04
CA LYS A 425 -4.91 31.68 2.82
C LYS A 425 -3.53 31.05 2.74
N GLU A 426 -2.46 31.79 2.98
CA GLU A 426 -1.09 31.26 2.91
C GLU A 426 -0.85 30.17 3.96
N VAL A 427 -1.43 30.30 5.16
CA VAL A 427 -1.38 29.25 6.19
C VAL A 427 -2.14 28.00 5.73
N MET A 428 -3.35 28.16 5.19
CA MET A 428 -4.16 27.03 4.70
C MET A 428 -3.55 26.35 3.47
N ASP A 429 -2.95 27.12 2.56
CA ASP A 429 -2.26 26.62 1.39
C ASP A 429 -0.99 25.85 1.78
N TYR A 430 -0.28 26.28 2.82
CA TYR A 430 0.83 25.52 3.40
C TYR A 430 0.36 24.17 3.95
N LEU A 431 -0.70 24.14 4.77
CA LEU A 431 -1.25 22.90 5.35
C LEU A 431 -1.79 21.92 4.29
N LYS A 432 -2.22 22.42 3.13
CA LYS A 432 -2.66 21.59 1.98
C LYS A 432 -1.55 21.30 0.97
N GLY A 433 -0.39 21.92 1.16
CA GLY A 433 0.71 21.93 0.21
C GLY A 433 1.44 20.59 0.14
N LYS A 434 2.09 20.34 -1.00
CA LYS A 434 2.93 19.15 -1.20
C LYS A 434 4.13 19.11 -0.27
N GLU A 435 4.66 20.28 0.12
CA GLU A 435 5.82 20.36 1.02
C GLU A 435 5.47 19.88 2.43
N PHE A 436 4.33 20.31 2.96
CA PHE A 436 3.83 19.84 4.26
C PHE A 436 3.65 18.33 4.27
N LYS A 437 2.95 17.78 3.26
CA LYS A 437 2.76 16.32 3.12
C LYS A 437 4.09 15.56 3.07
N LYS A 438 5.08 16.06 2.33
CA LYS A 438 6.41 15.43 2.26
C LYS A 438 7.13 15.42 3.61
N VAL A 439 7.02 16.49 4.39
CA VAL A 439 7.64 16.55 5.73
C VAL A 439 6.97 15.55 6.67
N GLU A 440 5.64 15.50 6.64
CA GLU A 440 4.82 14.56 7.40
C GLU A 440 5.14 13.10 7.04
N GLU A 441 5.10 12.75 5.75
CA GLU A 441 5.46 11.41 5.25
C GLU A 441 6.88 10.99 5.64
N ASN A 442 7.85 11.91 5.55
CA ASN A 442 9.24 11.62 5.93
C ASN A 442 9.38 11.39 7.44
N PHE A 443 8.69 12.16 8.27
CA PHE A 443 8.69 11.98 9.73
C PHE A 443 8.09 10.62 10.09
N PHE A 444 6.91 10.29 9.58
CA PHE A 444 6.25 9.00 9.84
C PHE A 444 7.10 7.82 9.36
N LYS A 445 7.74 7.94 8.19
CA LYS A 445 8.66 6.91 7.70
C LYS A 445 9.84 6.68 8.66
N LEU A 446 10.38 7.72 9.26
CA LEU A 446 11.47 7.62 10.25
C LEU A 446 10.97 7.06 11.57
N PHE A 447 9.81 7.51 12.04
CA PHE A 447 9.15 6.99 13.23
C PHE A 447 8.89 5.47 13.13
N ASN A 448 8.32 5.01 12.01
CA ASN A 448 8.06 3.59 11.80
C ASN A 448 9.36 2.77 11.78
N ARG A 449 10.42 3.28 11.15
CA ARG A 449 11.75 2.64 11.19
C ARG A 449 12.31 2.55 12.61
N ALA A 450 12.23 3.63 13.38
CA ALA A 450 12.71 3.66 14.77
C ALA A 450 11.89 2.72 15.68
N SER A 451 10.56 2.69 15.53
CA SER A 451 9.71 1.77 16.29
C SER A 451 10.05 0.31 15.98
N ASN A 452 10.18 -0.05 14.69
CA ASN A 452 10.52 -1.41 14.29
C ASN A 452 11.84 -1.89 14.89
N ILE A 453 12.84 -1.01 14.96
CA ILE A 453 14.13 -1.34 15.57
C ILE A 453 14.04 -1.49 17.08
N ASP A 454 13.27 -0.62 17.72
CA ASP A 454 13.07 -0.64 19.16
C ASP A 454 12.29 -1.88 19.59
N ASP A 455 11.20 -2.20 18.89
CA ASP A 455 10.38 -3.39 19.17
C ASP A 455 11.21 -4.67 19.03
N ARG A 456 12.10 -4.72 18.02
CA ARG A 456 13.06 -5.81 17.82
C ARG A 456 14.10 -5.89 18.94
N LEU A 457 14.73 -4.77 19.30
CA LEU A 457 15.73 -4.69 20.39
C LEU A 457 15.16 -5.01 21.76
N ASN A 458 13.92 -4.59 22.02
CA ASN A 458 13.18 -4.98 23.21
C ASN A 458 12.82 -6.46 23.18
N THR A 459 12.47 -7.02 22.02
CA THR A 459 12.24 -8.48 21.88
C THR A 459 13.50 -9.28 22.22
N PHE A 460 14.71 -8.84 21.81
CA PHE A 460 15.97 -9.49 22.20
C PHE A 460 16.18 -9.48 23.72
N THR A 461 16.03 -8.31 24.35
CA THR A 461 16.42 -8.07 25.75
C THR A 461 15.38 -8.52 26.78
N THR A 462 14.14 -8.77 26.36
CA THR A 462 13.06 -9.22 27.25
C THR A 462 12.87 -10.73 27.28
N LYS A 463 13.46 -11.47 26.33
CA LYS A 463 13.34 -12.93 26.21
C LYS A 463 13.88 -13.74 27.40
N ASN A 464 14.75 -13.17 28.23
CA ASN A 464 15.48 -13.91 29.26
C ASN A 464 15.29 -13.35 30.67
N ARG A 465 14.12 -13.59 31.27
CA ARG A 465 14.05 -13.78 32.72
C ARG A 465 13.43 -15.14 32.99
N TYR A 466 14.29 -16.14 33.25
CA TYR A 466 13.89 -17.46 33.76
C TYR A 466 12.80 -17.29 34.82
N SER A 467 11.55 -17.50 34.44
CA SER A 467 10.41 -17.39 35.33
C SER A 467 9.97 -18.81 35.68
N ALA A 468 9.71 -19.08 36.95
CA ALA A 468 9.25 -20.40 37.40
C ALA A 468 7.86 -20.79 36.84
N LYS A 469 7.29 -20.00 35.92
CA LYS A 469 6.01 -20.20 35.25
C LYS A 469 6.11 -20.33 33.72
N ASP A 470 7.30 -20.55 33.15
CA ASP A 470 7.48 -20.55 31.69
C ASP A 470 6.91 -21.82 31.01
N SER A 471 5.60 -21.82 30.76
CA SER A 471 4.94 -22.70 29.78
C SER A 471 5.18 -22.26 28.33
N HIS A 472 5.76 -21.08 28.12
CA HIS A 472 5.98 -20.47 26.80
C HIS A 472 7.19 -21.09 26.07
N THR A 473 8.16 -21.66 26.79
CA THR A 473 9.36 -22.29 26.22
C THR A 473 9.06 -23.56 25.42
N ASN A 474 7.99 -24.30 25.77
CA ASN A 474 7.55 -25.47 25.01
C ASN A 474 7.02 -25.11 23.62
N GLY A 475 6.30 -23.97 23.49
CA GLY A 475 5.83 -23.48 22.19
C GLY A 475 6.97 -23.01 21.30
N LEU A 476 8.01 -22.38 21.88
CA LEU A 476 9.19 -21.96 21.12
C LEU A 476 10.03 -23.15 20.64
N LEU A 477 10.23 -24.16 21.50
CA LEU A 477 10.92 -25.39 21.13
C LEU A 477 10.17 -26.12 20.01
N GLU A 478 8.84 -26.18 20.10
CA GLU A 478 8.01 -26.76 19.04
C GLU A 478 8.09 -25.99 17.71
N ILE A 479 8.10 -24.65 17.72
CA ILE A 479 8.31 -23.85 16.50
C ILE A 479 9.66 -24.18 15.88
N ILE A 480 10.72 -24.28 16.69
CA ILE A 480 12.07 -24.63 16.21
C ILE A 480 12.09 -26.03 15.59
N GLU A 481 11.47 -27.02 16.24
CA GLU A 481 11.39 -28.39 15.72
C GLU A 481 10.59 -28.48 14.40
N LEU A 482 9.47 -27.76 14.32
CA LEU A 482 8.63 -27.75 13.12
C LEU A 482 9.28 -26.97 11.97
N ASP A 483 9.98 -25.87 12.26
CA ASP A 483 10.75 -25.11 11.25
C ASP A 483 11.88 -25.96 10.68
N ASP A 484 12.63 -26.68 11.52
CA ASP A 484 13.69 -27.58 11.07
C ASP A 484 13.14 -28.71 10.20
N LYS A 485 12.02 -29.34 10.60
CA LYS A 485 11.33 -30.36 9.79
C LYS A 485 10.87 -29.81 8.45
N ALA A 486 10.14 -28.70 8.45
CA ALA A 486 9.62 -28.08 7.23
C ALA A 486 10.76 -27.65 6.29
N THR A 487 11.86 -27.12 6.84
CA THR A 487 13.08 -26.79 6.10
C THR A 487 13.70 -28.04 5.48
N ASN A 488 13.84 -29.14 6.24
CA ASN A 488 14.39 -30.40 5.75
C ASN A 488 13.54 -31.05 4.66
N TYR A 489 12.21 -30.99 4.76
CA TYR A 489 11.33 -31.48 3.70
C TYR A 489 11.39 -30.61 2.45
N THR A 490 11.25 -29.29 2.60
CA THR A 490 11.13 -28.34 1.48
C THR A 490 12.44 -28.19 0.71
N TYR A 491 13.56 -28.12 1.43
CA TYR A 491 14.89 -27.86 0.87
C TYR A 491 15.82 -29.07 0.91
N GLY A 492 15.35 -30.22 1.38
CA GLY A 492 16.00 -31.53 1.23
C GLY A 492 15.26 -32.38 0.20
N ASP A 493 14.48 -33.35 0.65
CA ASP A 493 13.87 -34.40 -0.20
C ASP A 493 13.01 -33.82 -1.34
N PHE A 494 12.07 -32.91 -1.05
CA PHE A 494 11.20 -32.36 -2.09
C PHE A 494 11.90 -31.35 -2.98
N GLY A 495 12.76 -30.50 -2.40
CA GLY A 495 13.58 -29.57 -3.17
C GLY A 495 14.46 -30.28 -4.19
N GLU A 496 15.08 -31.39 -3.80
CA GLU A 496 15.92 -32.21 -4.66
C GLU A 496 15.08 -32.88 -5.77
N LYS A 497 13.94 -33.49 -5.41
CA LYS A 497 13.00 -34.07 -6.39
C LYS A 497 12.45 -33.02 -7.36
N PHE A 498 12.12 -31.83 -6.88
CA PHE A 498 11.64 -30.71 -7.67
C PHE A 498 12.70 -30.30 -8.69
N ILE A 499 13.93 -30.00 -8.25
CA ILE A 499 14.98 -29.54 -9.17
C ILE A 499 15.38 -30.62 -10.18
N LYS A 500 15.41 -31.90 -9.76
CA LYS A 500 15.64 -33.03 -10.68
C LYS A 500 14.53 -33.16 -11.71
N SER A 501 13.27 -33.01 -11.32
CA SER A 501 12.12 -33.04 -12.23
C SER A 501 12.19 -31.89 -13.23
N MET A 502 12.45 -30.66 -12.77
CA MET A 502 12.55 -29.48 -13.65
C MET A 502 13.70 -29.66 -14.64
N THR A 503 14.88 -30.08 -14.15
CA THR A 503 16.06 -30.36 -14.99
C THR A 503 15.76 -31.41 -16.06
N LYS A 504 15.19 -32.55 -15.68
CA LYS A 504 14.91 -33.66 -16.59
C LYS A 504 13.87 -33.27 -17.65
N ARG A 505 12.79 -32.59 -17.24
CA ARG A 505 11.73 -32.16 -18.15
C ARG A 505 12.21 -31.07 -19.11
N ALA A 506 12.88 -30.04 -18.60
CA ALA A 506 13.45 -28.97 -19.41
C ALA A 506 14.41 -29.55 -20.46
N LYS A 507 15.31 -30.46 -20.05
CA LYS A 507 16.23 -31.15 -20.97
C LYS A 507 15.48 -31.92 -22.05
N SER A 508 14.54 -32.78 -21.67
CA SER A 508 13.79 -33.61 -22.61
C SER A 508 12.96 -32.79 -23.60
N GLN A 509 12.38 -31.66 -23.15
CA GLN A 509 11.63 -30.76 -24.05
C GLN A 509 12.57 -29.99 -24.97
N ASN A 510 13.75 -29.57 -24.50
CA ASN A 510 14.75 -28.91 -25.35
C ASN A 510 15.33 -29.87 -26.41
N GLU A 511 15.57 -31.13 -26.06
CA GLU A 511 15.97 -32.19 -27.00
C GLU A 511 14.89 -32.39 -28.07
N ASN A 512 13.62 -32.51 -27.66
CA ASN A 512 12.49 -32.61 -28.59
C ASN A 512 12.37 -31.38 -29.51
N PHE A 513 12.57 -30.17 -28.98
CA PHE A 513 12.63 -28.96 -29.79
C PHE A 513 13.73 -29.03 -30.84
N PHE A 514 14.94 -29.42 -30.44
CA PHE A 514 16.09 -29.51 -31.34
C PHE A 514 15.85 -30.52 -32.47
N ASP A 515 15.47 -31.76 -32.13
CA ASP A 515 15.23 -32.82 -33.09
C ASP A 515 14.14 -32.43 -34.12
N ARG A 516 13.02 -31.86 -33.64
CA ARG A 516 11.93 -31.42 -34.52
C ARG A 516 12.27 -30.16 -35.31
N PHE A 517 13.13 -29.28 -34.79
CA PHE A 517 13.60 -28.12 -35.54
C PHE A 517 14.45 -28.58 -36.72
N ASP A 518 15.35 -29.54 -36.53
CA ASP A 518 16.19 -30.09 -37.59
C ASP A 518 15.32 -30.72 -38.70
N GLU A 519 14.27 -31.47 -38.36
CA GLU A 519 13.30 -32.03 -39.33
C GLU A 519 12.59 -30.94 -40.17
N ILE A 520 12.18 -29.84 -39.52
CA ILE A 520 11.45 -28.73 -40.16
C ILE A 520 12.43 -27.86 -40.95
N GLU A 521 13.67 -27.71 -40.49
CA GLU A 521 14.75 -27.05 -41.22
C GLU A 521 15.04 -27.77 -42.53
N GLU A 522 15.19 -29.09 -42.53
CA GLU A 522 15.41 -29.87 -43.75
C GLU A 522 14.28 -29.68 -44.78
N LYS A 523 13.05 -29.49 -44.29
CA LYS A 523 11.85 -29.37 -45.12
C LYS A 523 11.62 -27.95 -45.65
N TYR A 524 11.85 -26.92 -44.83
CA TYR A 524 11.38 -25.56 -45.11
C TYR A 524 12.45 -24.46 -45.00
N PHE A 525 13.55 -24.69 -44.27
CA PHE A 525 14.54 -23.63 -43.95
C PHE A 525 15.93 -23.92 -44.53
N GLY A 526 16.70 -22.87 -44.81
CA GLY A 526 18.09 -22.97 -45.22
C GLY A 526 18.95 -22.01 -44.39
N VAL A 527 20.26 -22.28 -44.35
CA VAL A 527 21.22 -21.43 -43.67
C VAL A 527 22.04 -20.67 -44.70
N ARG A 528 22.07 -19.33 -44.59
CA ARG A 528 22.95 -18.46 -45.39
C ARG A 528 23.56 -17.41 -44.48
N ASP A 529 24.88 -17.22 -44.56
CA ASP A 529 25.62 -16.23 -43.75
C ASP A 529 25.30 -16.33 -42.24
N GLU A 530 25.27 -17.55 -41.71
CA GLU A 530 24.92 -17.87 -40.31
C GLU A 530 23.51 -17.44 -39.88
N LYS A 531 22.61 -17.17 -40.84
CA LYS A 531 21.20 -16.83 -40.59
C LYS A 531 20.28 -17.89 -41.17
N TYR A 532 19.28 -18.27 -40.39
CA TYR A 532 18.14 -19.05 -40.85
C TYR A 532 17.28 -18.20 -41.79
N LEU A 533 16.98 -18.77 -42.95
CA LEU A 533 16.14 -18.18 -43.99
C LEU A 533 15.17 -19.24 -44.50
N MET A 534 14.06 -18.79 -45.07
CA MET A 534 13.12 -19.68 -45.75
C MET A 534 13.73 -20.18 -47.08
N ARG A 535 13.61 -21.48 -47.38
CA ARG A 535 14.10 -22.04 -48.66
C ARG A 535 13.38 -21.46 -49.87
N TYR A 536 12.11 -21.14 -49.70
CA TYR A 536 11.24 -20.63 -50.75
C TYR A 536 10.50 -19.38 -50.26
N PRO A 537 10.25 -18.40 -51.14
CA PRO A 537 9.34 -17.28 -50.84
C PRO A 537 7.94 -17.78 -50.46
N VAL A 538 7.21 -17.01 -49.64
CA VAL A 538 5.85 -17.35 -49.15
C VAL A 538 4.93 -17.76 -50.30
N GLU A 539 5.06 -17.09 -51.44
CA GLU A 539 4.22 -17.25 -52.63
C GLU A 539 4.38 -18.62 -53.31
N HIS A 540 5.41 -19.38 -52.94
CA HIS A 540 5.68 -20.72 -53.48
C HIS A 540 5.06 -21.84 -52.64
N PHE A 541 4.51 -21.52 -51.46
CA PHE A 541 3.78 -22.48 -50.65
C PHE A 541 2.31 -22.50 -51.06
N ASP A 542 1.79 -23.69 -51.38
CA ASP A 542 0.34 -23.86 -51.43
C ASP A 542 -0.27 -23.68 -50.03
N LYS A 543 -1.60 -23.48 -49.97
CA LYS A 543 -2.30 -23.16 -48.73
C LYS A 543 -2.12 -24.24 -47.66
N ASP A 544 -2.11 -25.52 -48.05
CA ASP A 544 -2.02 -26.65 -47.13
C ASP A 544 -0.61 -26.77 -46.56
N THR A 545 0.41 -26.53 -47.38
CA THR A 545 1.82 -26.51 -46.98
C THR A 545 2.11 -25.34 -46.06
N LEU A 546 1.59 -24.14 -46.37
CA LEU A 546 1.74 -22.96 -45.50
C LEU A 546 1.06 -23.19 -44.14
N ALA A 547 -0.15 -23.77 -44.14
CA ALA A 547 -0.85 -24.04 -42.90
C ALA A 547 -0.18 -25.15 -42.06
N SER A 548 0.37 -26.18 -42.71
CA SER A 548 1.16 -27.23 -42.04
C SER A 548 2.41 -26.65 -41.39
N LEU A 549 3.16 -25.81 -42.12
CA LEU A 549 4.31 -25.08 -41.59
C LEU A 549 3.93 -24.23 -40.37
N CYS A 550 2.82 -23.51 -40.42
CA CYS A 550 2.35 -22.71 -39.29
C CYS A 550 1.97 -23.55 -38.05
N ILE A 551 1.38 -24.73 -38.25
CA ILE A 551 1.09 -25.68 -37.16
C ILE A 551 2.39 -26.21 -36.53
N ASP A 552 3.35 -26.58 -37.38
CA ASP A 552 4.66 -27.08 -36.99
C ASP A 552 5.46 -26.04 -36.19
N ILE A 553 5.50 -24.80 -36.68
CA ILE A 553 6.14 -23.65 -36.00
C ILE A 553 5.49 -23.37 -34.64
N ASP A 554 4.14 -23.31 -34.57
CA ASP A 554 3.42 -23.08 -33.30
C ASP A 554 3.72 -24.18 -32.27
N ALA A 555 3.71 -25.44 -32.70
CA ALA A 555 4.03 -26.58 -31.85
C ALA A 555 5.47 -26.50 -31.32
N LEU A 556 6.45 -26.20 -32.18
CA LEU A 556 7.85 -26.03 -31.79
C LEU A 556 8.06 -24.87 -30.82
N ASN A 557 7.46 -23.71 -31.09
CA ASN A 557 7.53 -22.54 -30.20
C ASN A 557 6.98 -22.88 -28.81
N LYS A 558 5.87 -23.62 -28.73
CA LYS A 558 5.31 -24.10 -27.45
C LYS A 558 6.26 -25.03 -26.71
N VAL A 559 6.90 -25.97 -27.40
CA VAL A 559 7.86 -26.92 -26.79
C VAL A 559 9.09 -26.17 -26.24
N TRP A 560 9.69 -25.27 -27.02
CA TRP A 560 10.83 -24.47 -26.55
C TRP A 560 10.45 -23.58 -25.37
N ASN A 561 9.33 -22.84 -25.47
CA ASN A 561 8.85 -21.99 -24.38
C ASN A 561 8.60 -22.80 -23.10
N TYR A 562 8.01 -23.99 -23.22
CA TYR A 562 7.80 -24.86 -22.06
C TYR A 562 9.12 -25.33 -21.43
N SER A 563 10.11 -25.71 -22.25
CA SER A 563 11.45 -26.06 -21.76
C SER A 563 12.13 -24.90 -21.02
N HIS A 564 12.04 -23.69 -21.58
CA HIS A 564 12.59 -22.48 -20.99
C HIS A 564 11.91 -22.15 -19.66
N VAL A 565 10.57 -22.17 -19.59
CA VAL A 565 9.82 -21.91 -18.35
C VAL A 565 10.21 -22.91 -17.25
N LEU A 566 10.30 -24.20 -17.55
CA LEU A 566 10.74 -25.21 -16.58
C LEU A 566 12.17 -24.96 -16.09
N SER A 567 13.04 -24.49 -16.98
CA SER A 567 14.41 -24.12 -16.62
C SER A 567 14.47 -22.88 -15.73
N GLU A 568 13.67 -21.85 -16.02
CA GLU A 568 13.60 -20.67 -15.15
C GLU A 568 13.02 -21.01 -13.78
N LEU A 569 11.99 -21.86 -13.70
CA LEU A 569 11.44 -22.31 -12.41
C LEU A 569 12.49 -23.04 -11.54
N GLY A 570 13.35 -23.85 -12.17
CA GLY A 570 14.47 -24.50 -11.47
C GLY A 570 15.53 -23.49 -11.01
N TYR A 571 15.91 -22.55 -11.87
CA TYR A 571 16.82 -21.45 -11.56
C TYR A 571 16.34 -20.64 -10.35
N ASP A 572 15.09 -20.19 -10.42
CA ASP A 572 14.51 -19.31 -9.42
C ASP A 572 14.39 -19.99 -8.06
N PHE A 573 13.97 -21.26 -8.01
CA PHE A 573 13.96 -22.04 -6.76
C PHE A 573 15.34 -22.12 -6.13
N LEU A 574 16.39 -22.37 -6.91
CA LEU A 574 17.76 -22.48 -6.40
C LEU A 574 18.28 -21.13 -5.88
N VAL A 575 18.14 -20.05 -6.66
CA VAL A 575 18.72 -18.75 -6.30
C VAL A 575 17.95 -18.08 -5.15
N THR A 576 16.64 -18.25 -5.11
CA THR A 576 15.77 -17.67 -4.06
C THR A 576 16.10 -18.24 -2.68
N ASN A 577 16.47 -19.51 -2.60
CA ASN A 577 16.66 -20.22 -1.33
C ASN A 577 18.15 -20.55 -1.05
N GLN A 578 19.08 -19.90 -1.75
CA GLN A 578 20.51 -20.24 -1.71
C GLN A 578 21.15 -20.10 -0.32
N ASP A 579 20.64 -19.19 0.50
CA ASP A 579 21.05 -18.94 1.88
C ASP A 579 20.71 -20.11 2.83
N ILE A 580 19.72 -20.91 2.46
CA ILE A 580 19.22 -22.03 3.28
C ILE A 580 20.02 -23.31 3.05
N PHE A 581 20.62 -23.48 1.88
CA PHE A 581 21.31 -24.72 1.52
C PHE A 581 22.63 -24.94 2.29
N GLY A 582 23.26 -23.88 2.79
CA GLY A 582 24.65 -23.89 3.26
C GLY A 582 24.92 -24.46 4.66
N ASP A 583 23.91 -24.63 5.53
CA ASP A 583 24.13 -24.85 6.97
C ASP A 583 24.27 -26.31 7.43
N HIS A 584 24.18 -27.31 6.53
CA HIS A 584 24.15 -28.73 6.93
C HIS A 584 25.12 -29.60 6.11
N GLU A 585 26.40 -29.59 6.51
CA GLU A 585 27.38 -30.57 6.02
C GLU A 585 26.93 -32.01 6.36
N GLY A 586 26.93 -32.91 5.37
CA GLY A 586 26.63 -34.33 5.56
C GLY A 586 25.21 -34.78 5.17
N VAL A 587 24.33 -33.88 4.70
CA VAL A 587 23.02 -34.24 4.13
C VAL A 587 23.11 -34.32 2.61
N ARG A 588 23.11 -35.55 2.07
CA ARG A 588 23.35 -35.85 0.64
C ARG A 588 22.45 -35.05 -0.32
N ASP A 589 21.17 -34.91 0.01
CA ASP A 589 20.19 -34.26 -0.88
C ASP A 589 20.48 -32.76 -1.01
N ARG A 590 20.89 -32.10 0.10
CA ARG A 590 21.29 -30.69 0.11
C ARG A 590 22.61 -30.45 -0.63
N GLU A 591 23.58 -31.36 -0.50
CA GLU A 591 24.82 -31.30 -1.29
C GLU A 591 24.55 -31.39 -2.80
N ASP A 592 23.57 -32.19 -3.23
CA ASP A 592 23.18 -32.29 -4.63
C ASP A 592 22.47 -31.02 -5.11
N ILE A 593 21.61 -30.42 -4.28
CA ILE A 593 20.97 -29.12 -4.54
C ILE A 593 22.01 -27.99 -4.66
N ILE A 594 23.04 -27.95 -3.81
CA ILE A 594 24.15 -26.98 -3.93
C ILE A 594 24.85 -27.13 -5.28
N LYS A 595 25.10 -28.36 -5.74
CA LYS A 595 25.70 -28.57 -7.08
C LYS A 595 24.78 -28.11 -8.20
N HIS A 596 23.46 -28.29 -8.06
CA HIS A 596 22.48 -27.67 -8.96
C HIS A 596 22.63 -26.15 -8.95
N LEU A 597 22.63 -25.49 -7.78
CA LEU A 597 22.79 -24.05 -7.64
C LEU A 597 24.09 -23.54 -8.28
N ASP A 598 25.22 -24.13 -7.94
CA ASP A 598 26.55 -23.76 -8.46
C ASP A 598 26.60 -23.84 -9.99
N SER A 599 26.12 -24.96 -10.54
CA SER A 599 26.07 -25.17 -11.99
C SER A 599 25.25 -24.07 -12.68
N THR A 600 24.18 -23.64 -12.03
CA THR A 600 23.20 -22.71 -12.53
C THR A 600 23.67 -21.25 -12.44
N ILE A 601 24.36 -20.89 -11.35
CA ILE A 601 25.06 -19.59 -11.25
C ILE A 601 26.11 -19.47 -12.36
N LEU A 602 26.88 -20.53 -12.60
CA LEU A 602 27.86 -20.55 -13.68
C LEU A 602 27.19 -20.42 -15.05
N ALA A 603 26.12 -21.18 -15.31
CA ALA A 603 25.34 -21.12 -16.53
C ALA A 603 24.81 -19.70 -16.81
N ARG A 604 24.27 -19.00 -15.81
CA ARG A 604 23.83 -17.60 -15.99
C ARG A 604 24.96 -16.63 -16.32
N ARG A 605 26.15 -16.83 -15.75
CA ARG A 605 27.33 -16.03 -16.12
C ARG A 605 27.76 -16.29 -17.56
N ILE A 606 27.70 -17.54 -18.03
CA ILE A 606 27.97 -17.93 -19.42
C ILE A 606 26.96 -17.28 -20.38
N ILE A 607 25.66 -17.48 -20.12
CA ILE A 607 24.56 -16.93 -20.94
C ILE A 607 24.66 -15.39 -21.00
N SER A 608 24.91 -14.73 -19.87
CA SER A 608 25.09 -13.28 -19.83
C SER A 608 26.29 -12.83 -20.69
N ALA A 609 27.43 -13.52 -20.59
CA ALA A 609 28.62 -13.22 -21.39
C ALA A 609 28.36 -13.39 -22.90
N LYS A 610 27.72 -14.50 -23.32
CA LYS A 610 27.32 -14.72 -24.72
C LYS A 610 26.41 -13.60 -25.25
N ASN A 611 25.42 -13.20 -24.45
CA ASN A 611 24.50 -12.12 -24.83
C ASN A 611 25.23 -10.77 -24.96
N PHE A 612 26.17 -10.47 -24.07
CA PHE A 612 27.02 -9.28 -24.21
C PHE A 612 27.94 -9.36 -25.43
N GLU A 613 28.47 -10.52 -25.79
CA GLU A 613 29.29 -10.72 -27.00
C GLU A 613 28.48 -10.47 -28.27
N LYS A 614 27.25 -11.01 -28.35
CA LYS A 614 26.30 -10.70 -29.44
C LYS A 614 26.01 -9.20 -29.52
N LYS A 615 25.75 -8.57 -28.38
CA LYS A 615 25.50 -7.11 -28.30
C LYS A 615 26.71 -6.29 -28.74
N LEU A 616 27.92 -6.69 -28.35
CA LEU A 616 29.18 -6.06 -28.75
C LEU A 616 29.38 -6.13 -30.28
N LYS A 617 29.14 -7.29 -30.91
CA LYS A 617 29.18 -7.44 -32.38
C LYS A 617 28.21 -6.47 -33.06
N ASN A 618 26.99 -6.35 -32.54
CA ASN A 618 26.00 -5.41 -33.07
C ASN A 618 26.41 -3.94 -32.87
N TYR A 619 27.00 -3.59 -31.73
CA TYR A 619 27.46 -2.22 -31.46
C TYR A 619 28.62 -1.82 -32.38
N ARG A 620 29.55 -2.75 -32.66
CA ARG A 620 30.60 -2.56 -33.68
C ARG A 620 29.99 -2.32 -35.07
N ASN A 621 29.00 -3.13 -35.46
CA ASN A 621 28.34 -2.98 -36.76
C ASN A 621 27.57 -1.66 -36.90
N LEU A 622 27.08 -1.10 -35.80
CA LEU A 622 26.38 0.19 -35.76
C LEU A 622 27.33 1.39 -35.58
N GLY A 623 28.65 1.18 -35.56
CA GLY A 623 29.65 2.24 -35.40
C GLY A 623 29.66 2.90 -34.01
N LYS A 624 29.21 2.20 -32.96
CA LYS A 624 29.26 2.69 -31.58
C LYS A 624 30.66 2.53 -30.99
N GLU A 625 31.06 3.44 -30.11
CA GLU A 625 32.40 3.43 -29.48
C GLU A 625 32.39 2.87 -28.04
N THR A 626 31.25 2.92 -27.36
CA THR A 626 31.09 2.47 -25.97
C THR A 626 29.89 1.54 -25.80
N MET A 627 29.92 0.72 -24.76
CA MET A 627 28.77 -0.08 -24.32
C MET A 627 28.74 -0.23 -22.79
N VAL A 628 27.53 -0.40 -22.24
CA VAL A 628 27.35 -0.70 -20.82
C VAL A 628 27.48 -2.20 -20.57
N VAL A 629 28.46 -2.60 -19.76
CA VAL A 629 28.68 -3.97 -19.29
C VAL A 629 28.59 -3.97 -17.76
N ARG A 630 27.68 -4.76 -17.20
CA ARG A 630 27.49 -4.89 -15.73
C ARG A 630 27.39 -3.52 -15.01
N GLY A 631 26.62 -2.59 -15.59
CA GLY A 631 26.39 -1.25 -15.02
C GLY A 631 27.50 -0.23 -15.25
N LYS A 632 28.58 -0.58 -15.96
CA LYS A 632 29.70 0.32 -16.27
C LYS A 632 29.75 0.60 -17.77
N GLU A 633 29.83 1.87 -18.15
CA GLU A 633 30.09 2.27 -19.52
C GLU A 633 31.59 2.08 -19.85
N LEU A 634 31.88 1.29 -20.89
CA LEU A 634 33.24 0.90 -21.26
C LEU A 634 33.48 1.10 -22.77
N PRO A 635 34.70 1.49 -23.19
CA PRO A 635 35.13 1.38 -24.58
C PRO A 635 35.02 -0.06 -25.09
N LEU A 636 34.70 -0.25 -26.37
CA LEU A 636 34.40 -1.59 -26.91
C LEU A 636 35.51 -2.63 -26.70
N ASP A 637 36.79 -2.24 -26.76
CA ASP A 637 37.91 -3.17 -26.55
C ASP A 637 38.02 -3.61 -25.08
N ARG A 638 37.80 -2.69 -24.14
CA ARG A 638 37.72 -3.01 -22.71
C ARG A 638 36.47 -3.83 -22.38
N ALA A 639 35.36 -3.55 -23.04
CA ALA A 639 34.15 -4.34 -22.92
C ALA A 639 34.40 -5.79 -23.39
N GLN A 640 35.10 -6.01 -24.50
CA GLN A 640 35.48 -7.35 -24.97
C GLN A 640 36.32 -8.10 -23.93
N GLU A 641 37.33 -7.46 -23.34
CA GLU A 641 38.17 -8.05 -22.29
C GLU A 641 37.36 -8.49 -21.06
N GLU A 642 36.40 -7.66 -20.63
CA GLU A 642 35.53 -7.93 -19.47
C GLU A 642 34.48 -9.01 -19.77
N ILE A 643 33.91 -9.02 -20.97
CA ILE A 643 32.93 -10.02 -21.42
C ILE A 643 33.58 -11.40 -21.50
N ASN A 644 34.82 -11.46 -21.99
CA ASN A 644 35.58 -12.71 -22.14
C ASN A 644 36.04 -13.31 -20.80
N LYS A 645 35.80 -12.65 -19.66
CA LYS A 645 36.17 -13.14 -18.32
C LYS A 645 34.94 -13.51 -17.51
N ILE A 646 34.78 -14.80 -17.27
CA ILE A 646 33.82 -15.36 -16.33
C ILE A 646 34.57 -15.69 -15.04
N GLN A 647 34.28 -14.91 -13.99
CA GLN A 647 34.68 -15.27 -12.64
C GLN A 647 33.69 -16.29 -12.09
N PHE A 648 34.17 -17.32 -11.41
CA PHE A 648 33.35 -18.30 -10.69
C PHE A 648 34.14 -18.85 -9.51
N TYR A 649 33.71 -18.54 -8.30
CA TYR A 649 34.53 -18.67 -7.08
C TYR A 649 35.94 -18.11 -7.28
N LYS A 650 36.98 -18.92 -7.06
CA LYS A 650 38.39 -18.54 -7.20
C LYS A 650 38.94 -18.75 -8.63
N LYS A 651 38.10 -19.13 -9.61
CA LYS A 651 38.50 -19.36 -11.00
C LYS A 651 38.10 -18.18 -11.87
N THR A 652 38.99 -17.79 -12.77
CA THR A 652 38.68 -16.90 -13.90
C THR A 652 38.87 -17.70 -15.17
N MET A 653 37.81 -17.79 -15.98
CA MET A 653 37.75 -18.63 -17.17
C MET A 653 37.26 -17.78 -18.35
N THR A 654 37.66 -18.16 -19.56
CA THR A 654 36.99 -17.71 -20.79
C THR A 654 35.61 -18.33 -20.91
N ILE A 655 34.76 -17.82 -21.81
CA ILE A 655 33.43 -18.38 -22.08
C ILE A 655 33.54 -19.88 -22.42
N LYS A 656 34.46 -20.26 -23.34
CA LYS A 656 34.67 -21.65 -23.75
C LYS A 656 35.18 -22.55 -22.62
N GLU A 657 36.12 -22.05 -21.81
CA GLU A 657 36.62 -22.79 -20.65
C GLU A 657 35.52 -22.99 -19.60
N ALA A 658 34.69 -21.97 -19.37
CA ALA A 658 33.57 -22.05 -18.45
C ALA A 658 32.49 -23.03 -18.93
N GLU A 659 32.17 -23.06 -20.23
CA GLU A 659 31.25 -24.04 -20.82
C GLU A 659 31.78 -25.47 -20.69
N LYS A 660 33.07 -25.67 -20.99
CA LYS A 660 33.72 -26.97 -20.82
C LYS A 660 33.69 -27.40 -19.36
N TYR A 661 34.06 -26.49 -18.45
CA TYR A 661 34.02 -26.75 -17.01
C TYR A 661 32.61 -27.09 -16.51
N LEU A 662 31.59 -26.38 -17.00
CA LEU A 662 30.19 -26.66 -16.69
C LEU A 662 29.77 -28.05 -17.16
N LYS A 663 30.19 -28.47 -18.37
CA LYS A 663 29.89 -29.81 -18.90
C LYS A 663 30.66 -30.90 -18.15
N ASP A 664 31.95 -30.71 -17.91
CA ASP A 664 32.81 -31.71 -17.28
C ASP A 664 32.43 -31.95 -15.81
N GLU A 665 32.25 -30.88 -15.03
CA GLU A 665 31.99 -31.00 -13.59
C GLU A 665 30.50 -31.11 -13.25
N TYR A 666 29.62 -30.53 -14.09
CA TYR A 666 28.20 -30.38 -13.76
C TYR A 666 27.23 -31.00 -14.77
N SER A 667 27.67 -31.90 -15.67
CA SER A 667 26.86 -32.50 -16.76
C SER A 667 25.43 -32.95 -16.39
N ARG A 668 25.21 -33.46 -15.16
CA ARG A 668 23.92 -33.99 -14.70
C ARG A 668 23.03 -32.96 -14.00
N TYR A 669 23.52 -31.74 -13.81
CA TYR A 669 22.87 -30.69 -13.02
C TYR A 669 22.08 -29.72 -13.91
N HIS A 670 21.48 -28.71 -13.28
CA HIS A 670 20.54 -27.81 -13.95
C HIS A 670 21.22 -26.84 -14.92
N GLY A 671 22.42 -26.36 -14.57
CA GLY A 671 23.17 -25.38 -15.35
C GLY A 671 23.41 -25.72 -16.82
N PRO A 672 23.91 -26.92 -17.18
CA PRO A 672 24.07 -27.30 -18.58
C PRO A 672 22.78 -27.18 -19.40
N VAL A 673 21.65 -27.59 -18.84
CA VAL A 673 20.34 -27.52 -19.50
C VAL A 673 19.96 -26.07 -19.81
N MET A 674 20.24 -25.14 -18.91
CA MET A 674 20.00 -23.71 -19.14
C MET A 674 20.81 -23.18 -20.34
N VAL A 675 22.08 -23.58 -20.45
CA VAL A 675 22.94 -23.16 -21.56
C VAL A 675 22.45 -23.77 -22.87
N ASP A 676 22.09 -25.05 -22.87
CA ASP A 676 21.58 -25.74 -24.07
C ASP A 676 20.25 -25.14 -24.57
N ILE A 677 19.37 -24.69 -23.67
CA ILE A 677 18.13 -23.99 -24.03
C ILE A 677 18.42 -22.60 -24.62
N ASP A 678 19.35 -21.84 -24.02
CA ASP A 678 19.76 -20.52 -24.53
C ASP A 678 20.47 -20.61 -25.89
N ASP A 679 21.24 -21.67 -26.13
CA ASP A 679 21.86 -21.95 -27.44
C ASP A 679 20.80 -22.20 -28.54
N ASN A 680 19.61 -22.68 -28.17
CA ASN A 680 18.47 -22.83 -29.07
C ASN A 680 17.59 -21.58 -29.21
N LYS A 681 17.89 -20.51 -28.47
CA LYS A 681 17.09 -19.28 -28.48
C LYS A 681 17.05 -18.59 -29.84
N ASP A 682 18.15 -18.63 -30.60
CA ASP A 682 18.19 -18.01 -31.94
C ASP A 682 17.30 -18.76 -32.93
N ARG A 683 17.21 -20.10 -32.82
CA ARG A 683 16.27 -20.95 -33.59
C ARG A 683 14.83 -20.62 -33.22
N ALA A 684 14.50 -20.59 -31.94
CA ALA A 684 13.16 -20.23 -31.47
C ALA A 684 12.76 -18.81 -31.88
N SER A 685 13.70 -17.85 -31.79
CA SER A 685 13.46 -16.47 -32.25
C SER A 685 13.24 -16.38 -33.75
N PHE A 686 13.88 -17.25 -34.54
CA PHE A 686 13.61 -17.35 -35.98
C PHE A 686 12.20 -17.88 -36.23
N LEU A 687 11.80 -18.97 -35.60
CA LEU A 687 10.45 -19.53 -35.72
C LEU A 687 9.36 -18.51 -35.35
N ALA A 688 9.54 -17.75 -34.26
CA ALA A 688 8.60 -16.72 -33.84
C ALA A 688 8.46 -15.61 -34.89
N ARG A 689 9.58 -15.12 -35.45
CA ARG A 689 9.54 -14.12 -36.54
C ARG A 689 8.85 -14.68 -37.79
N THR A 690 9.14 -15.93 -38.17
CA THR A 690 8.49 -16.59 -39.31
C THR A 690 6.99 -16.74 -39.08
N TYR A 691 6.55 -17.08 -37.86
CA TYR A 691 5.13 -17.14 -37.51
C TYR A 691 4.40 -15.81 -37.76
N GLU A 692 5.02 -14.70 -37.36
CA GLU A 692 4.50 -13.34 -37.55
C GLU A 692 4.53 -12.91 -39.02
N GLU A 693 5.68 -13.04 -39.69
CA GLU A 693 5.89 -12.64 -41.08
C GLU A 693 4.91 -13.34 -42.03
N TYR A 694 4.58 -14.60 -41.75
CA TYR A 694 3.70 -15.42 -42.57
C TYR A 694 2.22 -15.34 -42.13
N SER A 695 1.89 -14.48 -41.16
CA SER A 695 0.53 -14.28 -40.65
C SER A 695 -0.17 -15.59 -40.30
N CYS A 696 0.54 -16.48 -39.60
CA CYS A 696 0.10 -17.85 -39.35
C CYS A 696 -1.26 -17.93 -38.63
N ASP A 697 -1.64 -16.92 -37.85
CA ASP A 697 -2.96 -16.81 -37.23
C ASP A 697 -4.09 -16.78 -38.27
N THR A 698 -3.87 -16.13 -39.42
CA THR A 698 -4.86 -16.05 -40.52
C THR A 698 -4.80 -17.28 -41.41
N ALA A 699 -3.62 -17.88 -41.59
CA ALA A 699 -3.45 -19.10 -42.39
C ALA A 699 -4.16 -20.31 -41.75
N ARG A 700 -4.18 -20.42 -40.42
CA ARG A 700 -4.86 -21.51 -39.68
C ARG A 700 -6.38 -21.44 -39.75
N ILE A 701 -6.96 -20.24 -39.77
CA ILE A 701 -8.43 -20.04 -39.82
C ILE A 701 -9.05 -20.57 -41.13
N ARG A 702 -8.26 -20.74 -42.20
CA ARG A 702 -8.74 -21.21 -43.50
C ARG A 702 -8.81 -22.75 -43.66
N LEU A 703 -8.42 -23.50 -42.63
CA LEU A 703 -8.51 -24.97 -42.58
C LEU A 703 -9.65 -25.49 -41.69
N ASN A 704 -10.27 -24.62 -40.89
CA ASN A 704 -11.55 -24.87 -40.20
C ASN A 704 -12.69 -24.26 -41.01
#